data_AF-A0A511TCM8-F1
#
_entry.id   AF-A0A511TCM8-F1
#
_cell.length_a   1.000
_cell.length_b   1.000
_cell.length_c   1.000
_cell.angle_alpha   90.00
_cell.angle_beta   90.00
_cell.angle_gamma   90.00
#
_symmetry.space_group_name_H-M   'P 1'
#
loop_
_entity.id
_entity.type
_entity.pdbx_description
1 polymer ?
#
loop_
_entity_poly.entity_id
_entity_poly.type
_entity_poly.pdbx_seq_one_letter_code
_entity_poly.pdbx_strand_id
1 'polypeptide(L)'
;MTRALLQRIALWSLALLCLTGAAPPGATTADTVEALRAERRVRLVKLWGDIRFRHPWAFSMPAEWDAAFLAALPRVEAARDAREYAAAVQGMLAVLGDSATLVEPETPVVRKEPAPALRPLKSWEKDILVLDLRNLLGPEAFATFRELSTTLDADAARARAVVLDLRMRGLERHGASWVWPQLLPHFIEGELSVPGLREVAHAGLRAQDGTDDTYRTELVASSSEVLSGTPGRKPARLVFLVDEDTVLDAAILALRAQGKALLVAEGPLSIASLNHQIPVPLGEGFRALVSMDEPVLPLEADVKRPARATTTGPDEGMRQALALANRPPKAAAVAQASRPVPAWRPEPAYADALHPSRELRLLAGAKLWNVVEFFFPYHALLSRPWEERLPGLLQKLEAAKDAQAYALTLAEAATWLEDGHAQMRGHPELERFYGAALPIWLTDLDGKAVVLEVFVPDAVPGLSVGDVIETFNGEPLEVRARRVTPYVAASTPQMLRDFRLRRAVSAPDGTVSTLGVRGPQGLREVKGTHRRGIPPQAQVGSPWRMLEGNIGFVDLGLLEEQQVPAMFEALKDTRGIVFDLRDYPRGTLWALGPYLDVKGSRPYAVYERPWIRGMRSSHLKSSHAVSARPGPRYRGRTVTLIDARAISQAEHTGLLLEATTDTVFVGSPTAGTDGDVTRALLPGGVVFYVTGEAVLHGDGRQLQKKGLEPHVKVRPTLAGLQAGRDELLERALQVLREEPAPKAAARKE
;
A
#
# COMPACT_ATOMS: atom_id res chain seq x y z
N MET A 1 -0.95 25.50 24.09
CA MET A 1 0.52 25.28 24.08
C MET A 1 0.92 24.88 22.66
N THR A 2 1.84 25.61 22.04
CA THR A 2 2.13 25.50 20.59
C THR A 2 3.08 24.34 20.27
N ARG A 3 2.88 23.72 19.10
CA ARG A 3 3.63 22.58 18.52
C ARG A 3 5.15 22.72 18.60
N ALA A 4 5.67 23.95 18.58
CA ALA A 4 7.09 24.27 18.70
C ALA A 4 7.67 24.03 20.10
N LEU A 5 6.87 24.13 21.18
CA LEU A 5 7.34 23.90 22.55
C LEU A 5 7.43 22.39 22.87
N LEU A 6 6.51 21.59 22.31
CA LEU A 6 6.55 20.13 22.41
C LEU A 6 7.71 19.50 21.62
N GLN A 7 8.04 20.06 20.44
CA GLN A 7 9.22 19.63 19.68
C GLN A 7 10.54 19.98 20.38
N ARG A 8 10.61 21.14 21.07
CA ARG A 8 11.79 21.51 21.87
C ARG A 8 11.95 20.63 23.11
N ILE A 9 10.87 20.25 23.79
CA ILE A 9 10.96 19.33 24.95
C ILE A 9 11.34 17.90 24.50
N ALA A 10 10.86 17.44 23.34
CA ALA A 10 11.26 16.15 22.76
C ALA A 10 12.74 16.12 22.32
N LEU A 11 13.25 17.22 21.73
CA LEU A 11 14.66 17.36 21.33
C LEU A 11 15.62 17.43 22.53
N TRP A 12 15.22 18.03 23.65
CA TRP A 12 16.03 18.03 24.88
C TRP A 12 15.99 16.69 25.61
N SER A 13 14.91 15.92 25.47
CA SER A 13 14.80 14.56 26.03
C SER A 13 15.64 13.53 25.27
N LEU A 14 15.79 13.68 23.94
CA LEU A 14 16.70 12.86 23.13
C LEU A 14 18.18 13.27 23.30
N ALA A 15 18.46 14.58 23.45
CA ALA A 15 19.84 15.05 23.62
C ALA A 15 20.44 14.67 24.99
N LEU A 16 19.62 14.52 26.04
CA LEU A 16 20.12 14.04 27.34
C LEU A 16 20.36 12.51 27.39
N LEU A 17 19.76 11.71 26.50
CA LEU A 17 20.09 10.27 26.41
C LEU A 17 21.34 9.97 25.58
N CYS A 18 21.85 10.93 24.80
CA CYS A 18 23.05 10.76 23.98
C CYS A 18 24.35 11.28 24.64
N LEU A 19 24.31 11.81 25.87
CA LEU A 19 25.49 12.35 26.56
C LEU A 19 25.90 11.60 27.84
N THR A 20 25.27 10.47 28.15
CA THR A 20 25.78 9.54 29.16
C THR A 20 25.91 8.16 28.54
N GLY A 21 27.10 7.88 27.99
CA GLY A 21 27.52 6.54 27.55
C GLY A 21 27.73 5.59 28.74
N ALA A 22 26.67 5.34 29.50
CA ALA A 22 26.63 4.29 30.49
C ALA A 22 25.56 3.29 30.07
N ALA A 23 26.00 2.13 29.59
CA ALA A 23 25.12 0.97 29.45
C ALA A 23 24.41 0.71 30.80
N PRO A 24 23.14 0.26 30.80
CA PRO A 24 22.49 -0.13 32.04
C PRO A 24 23.36 -1.16 32.77
N PRO A 25 23.53 -1.07 34.09
CA PRO A 25 24.40 -1.97 34.83
C PRO A 25 23.87 -3.39 34.71
N GLY A 26 24.52 -4.22 33.88
CA GLY A 26 24.18 -5.63 33.66
C GLY A 26 24.15 -6.14 32.21
N ALA A 27 24.28 -5.30 31.19
CA ALA A 27 24.32 -5.78 29.79
C ALA A 27 25.64 -6.49 29.46
N THR A 28 25.58 -7.74 28.98
CA THR A 28 26.77 -8.48 28.54
C THR A 28 27.20 -8.06 27.14
N THR A 29 28.45 -8.34 26.75
CA THR A 29 28.95 -8.12 25.38
C THR A 29 28.20 -8.95 24.33
N ALA A 30 27.61 -10.07 24.73
CA ALA A 30 26.76 -10.87 23.85
C ALA A 30 25.41 -10.18 23.60
N ASP A 31 24.84 -9.54 24.62
CA ASP A 31 23.56 -8.81 24.50
C ASP A 31 23.68 -7.61 23.56
N THR A 32 24.83 -6.92 23.56
CA THR A 32 25.06 -5.78 22.66
C THR A 32 25.27 -6.21 21.20
N VAL A 33 25.92 -7.36 20.97
CA VAL A 33 26.09 -7.91 19.61
C VAL A 33 24.76 -8.37 19.02
N GLU A 34 23.91 -9.03 19.81
CA GLU A 34 22.59 -9.46 19.32
C GLU A 34 21.66 -8.27 19.07
N ALA A 35 21.69 -7.24 19.93
CA ALA A 35 20.95 -6.01 19.69
C ALA A 35 21.34 -5.34 18.36
N LEU A 36 22.64 -5.29 18.04
CA LEU A 36 23.13 -4.76 16.77
C LEU A 36 22.66 -5.62 15.58
N ARG A 37 22.72 -6.95 15.68
CA ARG A 37 22.19 -7.86 14.63
C ARG A 37 20.70 -7.66 14.41
N ALA A 38 19.93 -7.53 15.48
CA ALA A 38 18.50 -7.25 15.41
C ALA A 38 18.22 -5.91 14.72
N GLU A 39 18.98 -4.85 15.03
CA GLU A 39 18.86 -3.57 14.32
C GLU A 39 19.15 -3.73 12.82
N ARG A 40 20.26 -4.37 12.46
CA ARG A 40 20.63 -4.59 11.05
C ARG A 40 19.56 -5.37 10.28
N ARG A 41 18.93 -6.37 10.89
CA ARG A 41 17.79 -7.09 10.31
C ARG A 41 16.60 -6.18 10.04
N VAL A 42 16.23 -5.36 11.01
CA VAL A 42 15.15 -4.38 10.88
C VAL A 42 15.42 -3.43 9.70
N ARG A 43 16.65 -2.91 9.59
CA ARG A 43 17.06 -2.03 8.48
C ARG A 43 17.00 -2.74 7.13
N LEU A 44 17.47 -3.98 7.05
CA LEU A 44 17.44 -4.80 5.83
C LEU A 44 16.00 -5.06 5.37
N VAL A 45 15.09 -5.35 6.31
CA VAL A 45 13.66 -5.57 6.01
C VAL A 45 12.99 -4.33 5.45
N LYS A 46 13.27 -3.15 6.02
CA LYS A 46 12.74 -1.88 5.51
C LYS A 46 13.26 -1.58 4.10
N LEU A 47 14.58 -1.71 3.90
CA LEU A 47 15.20 -1.51 2.59
C LEU A 47 14.64 -2.47 1.54
N TRP A 48 14.38 -3.73 1.91
CA TRP A 48 13.74 -4.70 1.01
C TRP A 48 12.40 -4.18 0.47
N GLY A 49 11.55 -3.60 1.33
CA GLY A 49 10.24 -3.06 0.96
C GLY A 49 10.32 -1.77 0.16
N ASP A 50 11.18 -0.83 0.56
CA ASP A 50 11.41 0.41 -0.19
C ASP A 50 11.83 0.11 -1.64
N ILE A 51 12.74 -0.84 -1.83
CA ILE A 51 13.13 -1.28 -3.17
C ILE A 51 11.95 -1.98 -3.86
N ARG A 52 11.31 -2.95 -3.20
CA ARG A 52 10.24 -3.76 -3.80
C ARG A 52 9.08 -2.92 -4.33
N PHE A 53 8.71 -1.85 -3.64
CA PHE A 53 7.51 -1.04 -3.94
C PHE A 53 7.81 0.34 -4.54
N ARG A 54 9.08 0.72 -4.72
CA ARG A 54 9.43 2.00 -5.36
C ARG A 54 10.49 1.92 -6.45
N HIS A 55 11.33 0.89 -6.46
CA HIS A 55 12.39 0.79 -7.46
C HIS A 55 11.81 0.32 -8.81
N PRO A 56 12.08 1.03 -9.93
CA PRO A 56 11.51 0.72 -11.25
C PRO A 56 11.80 -0.69 -11.77
N TRP A 57 12.84 -1.37 -11.28
CA TRP A 57 13.21 -2.71 -11.75
C TRP A 57 12.74 -3.83 -10.82
N ALA A 58 12.61 -3.56 -9.52
CA ALA A 58 12.36 -4.58 -8.52
C ALA A 58 10.96 -5.21 -8.66
N PHE A 59 9.96 -4.43 -9.09
CA PHE A 59 8.58 -4.93 -9.24
C PHE A 59 8.43 -6.08 -10.25
N SER A 60 9.39 -6.23 -11.15
CA SER A 60 9.36 -7.22 -12.25
C SER A 60 10.15 -8.49 -11.98
N MET A 61 10.88 -8.53 -10.86
CA MET A 61 11.78 -9.62 -10.46
C MET A 61 11.56 -10.06 -9.00
N PRO A 62 10.31 -10.36 -8.59
CA PRO A 62 10.01 -10.64 -7.18
C PRO A 62 10.80 -11.83 -6.62
N ALA A 63 10.99 -12.89 -7.42
CA ALA A 63 11.72 -14.09 -6.99
C ALA A 63 13.21 -13.82 -6.77
N GLU A 64 13.83 -13.08 -7.69
CA GLU A 64 15.23 -12.69 -7.61
C GLU A 64 15.47 -11.71 -6.45
N TRP A 65 14.52 -10.81 -6.20
CA TRP A 65 14.61 -9.87 -5.08
C TRP A 65 14.47 -10.56 -3.72
N ASP A 66 13.57 -11.54 -3.60
CA ASP A 66 13.51 -12.42 -2.43
C ASP A 66 14.83 -13.18 -2.24
N ALA A 67 15.38 -13.77 -3.31
CA ALA A 67 16.65 -14.48 -3.25
C ALA A 67 17.82 -13.57 -2.83
N ALA A 68 17.82 -12.31 -3.26
CA ALA A 68 18.81 -11.31 -2.85
C ALA A 68 18.76 -11.05 -1.33
N PHE A 69 17.55 -10.91 -0.77
CA PHE A 69 17.37 -10.77 0.68
C PHE A 69 17.86 -11.99 1.44
N LEU A 70 17.46 -13.19 1.00
CA LEU A 70 17.85 -14.45 1.64
C LEU A 70 19.37 -14.66 1.63
N ALA A 71 20.06 -14.25 0.57
CA ALA A 71 21.51 -14.32 0.46
C ALA A 71 22.23 -13.26 1.33
N ALA A 72 21.63 -12.07 1.49
CA ALA A 72 22.24 -10.96 2.21
C ALA A 72 22.09 -11.09 3.73
N LEU A 73 20.94 -11.60 4.20
CA LEU A 73 20.60 -11.73 5.60
C LEU A 73 21.71 -12.36 6.48
N PRO A 74 22.24 -13.57 6.17
CA PRO A 74 23.30 -14.17 6.99
C PRO A 74 24.61 -13.37 6.96
N ARG A 75 24.91 -12.66 5.86
CA ARG A 75 26.12 -11.83 5.73
C ARG A 75 26.01 -10.56 6.57
N VAL A 76 24.82 -9.96 6.59
CA VAL A 76 24.51 -8.79 7.41
C VAL A 76 24.67 -9.10 8.90
N GLU A 77 24.22 -10.28 9.35
CA GLU A 77 24.32 -10.70 10.75
C GLU A 77 25.74 -11.11 11.15
N ALA A 78 26.50 -11.68 10.21
CA ALA A 78 27.88 -12.09 10.42
C ALA A 78 28.90 -10.95 10.32
N ALA A 79 28.51 -9.80 9.76
CA ALA A 79 29.39 -8.64 9.59
C ALA A 79 29.99 -8.19 10.93
N ARG A 80 31.32 -8.07 10.96
CA ARG A 80 32.09 -7.76 12.18
C ARG A 80 32.19 -6.27 12.45
N ASP A 81 31.99 -5.47 11.41
CA ASP A 81 32.03 -4.01 11.47
C ASP A 81 31.03 -3.39 10.48
N ALA A 82 30.92 -2.06 10.53
CA ALA A 82 30.02 -1.28 9.70
C ALA A 82 30.33 -1.39 8.19
N ARG A 83 31.59 -1.63 7.80
CA ARG A 83 31.98 -1.74 6.39
C ARG A 83 31.58 -3.09 5.81
N GLU A 84 31.78 -4.17 6.57
CA GLU A 84 31.28 -5.50 6.19
C GLU A 84 29.76 -5.51 6.10
N TYR A 85 29.07 -4.81 7.00
CA TYR A 85 27.61 -4.65 6.95
C TYR A 85 27.18 -3.90 5.68
N ALA A 86 27.78 -2.73 5.41
CA ALA A 86 27.52 -1.96 4.20
C ALA A 86 27.79 -2.77 2.92
N ALA A 87 28.87 -3.55 2.88
CA ALA A 87 29.21 -4.41 1.75
C ALA A 87 28.20 -5.54 1.56
N ALA A 88 27.69 -6.14 2.64
CA ALA A 88 26.64 -7.16 2.58
C ALA A 88 25.33 -6.57 2.00
N VAL A 89 24.94 -5.38 2.45
CA VAL A 89 23.77 -4.67 1.90
C VAL A 89 23.98 -4.29 0.43
N GLN A 90 25.16 -3.77 0.06
CA GLN A 90 25.50 -3.48 -1.34
C GLN A 90 25.41 -4.74 -2.22
N GLY A 91 25.80 -5.90 -1.70
CA GLY A 91 25.66 -7.19 -2.39
C GLY A 91 24.21 -7.56 -2.69
N MET A 92 23.26 -7.20 -1.81
CA MET A 92 21.82 -7.34 -2.08
C MET A 92 21.38 -6.40 -3.21
N LEU A 93 21.74 -5.11 -3.12
CA LEU A 93 21.35 -4.10 -4.10
C LEU A 93 21.90 -4.40 -5.50
N ALA A 94 23.08 -5.03 -5.59
CA ALA A 94 23.72 -5.38 -6.86
C ALA A 94 22.87 -6.32 -7.73
N VAL A 95 21.94 -7.09 -7.16
CA VAL A 95 21.01 -7.96 -7.92
C VAL A 95 20.09 -7.16 -8.84
N LEU A 96 19.80 -5.90 -8.51
CA LEU A 96 19.02 -5.01 -9.38
C LEU A 96 19.75 -4.74 -10.70
N GLY A 97 21.08 -4.80 -10.70
CA GLY A 97 21.90 -4.34 -11.84
C GLY A 97 21.90 -2.82 -12.00
N ASP A 98 21.36 -2.08 -11.02
CA ASP A 98 21.34 -0.60 -11.01
C ASP A 98 22.57 -0.07 -10.29
N SER A 99 23.52 0.49 -11.04
CA SER A 99 24.70 1.13 -10.45
C SER A 99 24.38 2.44 -9.71
N ALA A 100 23.19 3.01 -9.87
CA ALA A 100 22.76 4.18 -9.12
C ALA A 100 22.26 3.80 -7.72
N THR A 101 21.63 2.63 -7.57
CA THR A 101 21.19 2.14 -6.27
C THR A 101 22.34 1.49 -5.50
N LEU A 102 22.90 2.23 -4.55
CA LEU A 102 24.18 1.90 -3.89
C LEU A 102 24.21 2.27 -2.41
N VAL A 103 25.13 1.67 -1.67
CA VAL A 103 25.43 2.02 -0.27
C VAL A 103 26.61 2.99 -0.22
N GLU A 104 26.44 4.08 0.53
CA GLU A 104 27.48 5.08 0.76
C GLU A 104 27.53 5.55 2.22
N PRO A 105 28.63 6.18 2.67
CA PRO A 105 28.67 6.86 3.95
C PRO A 105 27.64 7.99 4.04
N GLU A 106 27.00 8.19 5.20
CA GLU A 106 26.03 9.26 5.44
C GLU A 106 26.64 10.66 5.26
N THR A 107 27.90 10.82 5.67
CA THR A 107 28.68 12.02 5.40
C THR A 107 29.49 11.79 4.11
N PRO A 108 29.20 12.51 3.01
CA PRO A 108 29.96 12.36 1.78
C PRO A 108 31.42 12.66 2.04
N VAL A 109 32.32 11.83 1.49
CA VAL A 109 33.74 12.13 1.48
C VAL A 109 33.95 13.30 0.52
N VAL A 110 34.05 14.52 1.06
CA VAL A 110 34.39 15.70 0.25
C VAL A 110 35.79 15.49 -0.30
N ARG A 111 35.89 15.25 -1.61
CA ARG A 111 37.18 15.23 -2.31
C ARG A 111 37.75 16.64 -2.24
N LYS A 112 38.74 16.86 -1.35
CA LYS A 112 39.53 18.10 -1.31
C LYS A 112 40.52 18.11 -2.47
N GLU A 113 40.00 18.14 -3.70
CA GLU A 113 40.79 18.40 -4.89
C GLU A 113 40.78 19.92 -5.17
N PRO A 114 41.90 20.51 -5.61
CA PRO A 114 41.90 21.90 -6.04
C PRO A 114 40.97 22.05 -7.25
N ALA A 115 40.20 23.14 -7.25
CA ALA A 115 39.29 23.46 -8.34
C ALA A 115 40.06 23.42 -9.68
N PRO A 116 39.51 22.76 -10.72
CA PRO A 116 40.16 22.71 -12.01
C PRO A 116 40.28 24.13 -12.60
N ALA A 117 41.38 24.38 -13.31
CA ALA A 117 41.47 25.56 -14.16
C ALA A 117 40.45 25.43 -15.31
N LEU A 118 39.44 26.29 -15.32
CA LEU A 118 38.38 26.27 -16.33
C LEU A 118 38.86 26.93 -17.63
N ARG A 119 38.38 26.42 -18.78
CA ARG A 119 38.52 27.14 -20.05
C ARG A 119 37.58 28.35 -20.01
N PRO A 120 37.80 29.38 -20.83
CA PRO A 120 36.79 30.42 -21.03
C PRO A 120 35.44 29.78 -21.40
N LEU A 121 34.35 30.32 -20.85
CA LEU A 121 32.98 29.82 -21.12
C LEU A 121 32.74 29.58 -22.61
N LYS A 122 33.25 30.49 -23.46
CA LYS A 122 33.20 30.39 -24.91
C LYS A 122 34.62 30.40 -25.49
N SER A 123 34.97 29.37 -26.24
CA SER A 123 36.23 29.30 -27.00
C SER A 123 36.04 28.58 -28.35
N TRP A 124 37.01 28.71 -29.26
CA TRP A 124 36.93 28.17 -30.62
C TRP A 124 38.16 27.33 -30.96
N GLU A 125 37.92 26.17 -31.56
CA GLU A 125 38.93 25.29 -32.14
C GLU A 125 38.61 25.14 -33.63
N LYS A 126 39.19 26.02 -34.47
CA LYS A 126 38.81 26.18 -35.88
C LYS A 126 37.33 26.52 -36.04
N ASP A 127 36.52 25.59 -36.55
CA ASP A 127 35.07 25.69 -36.75
C ASP A 127 34.25 24.91 -35.71
N ILE A 128 34.90 24.50 -34.61
CA ILE A 128 34.24 23.87 -33.45
C ILE A 128 34.12 24.90 -32.34
N LEU A 129 32.88 25.12 -31.88
CA LEU A 129 32.60 25.91 -30.69
C LEU A 129 32.79 25.02 -29.45
N VAL A 130 33.54 25.50 -28.46
CA VAL A 130 33.68 24.81 -27.17
C VAL A 130 33.04 25.68 -26.10
N LEU A 131 32.05 25.11 -25.42
CA LEU A 131 31.37 25.71 -24.27
C LEU A 131 31.76 24.99 -23.00
N ASP A 132 32.44 25.70 -22.11
CA ASP A 132 32.80 25.20 -20.79
C ASP A 132 31.74 25.65 -19.78
N LEU A 133 30.67 24.85 -19.65
CA LEU A 133 29.48 25.21 -18.88
C LEU A 133 29.71 25.20 -17.36
N ARG A 134 30.88 24.71 -16.91
CA ARG A 134 31.31 24.81 -15.51
C ARG A 134 31.51 26.27 -15.07
N ASN A 135 31.69 27.20 -16.03
CA ASN A 135 31.68 28.64 -15.75
C ASN A 135 30.29 29.20 -15.40
N LEU A 136 29.23 28.39 -15.55
CA LEU A 136 27.86 28.73 -15.16
C LEU A 136 27.49 28.14 -13.79
N LEU A 137 28.50 27.92 -12.95
CA LEU A 137 28.32 27.51 -11.56
C LEU A 137 28.52 28.72 -10.65
N GLY A 138 27.72 28.82 -9.60
CA GLY A 138 27.83 29.90 -8.59
C GLY A 138 26.94 31.12 -8.85
N PRO A 139 27.09 32.17 -8.03
CA PRO A 139 26.11 33.27 -7.93
C PRO A 139 25.99 34.12 -9.21
N GLU A 140 27.06 34.23 -10.00
CA GLU A 140 27.07 35.04 -11.23
C GLU A 140 26.58 34.28 -12.47
N ALA A 141 26.23 33.00 -12.34
CA ALA A 141 25.90 32.13 -13.46
C ALA A 141 24.82 32.69 -14.39
N PHE A 142 23.77 33.32 -13.82
CA PHE A 142 22.71 33.93 -14.59
C PHE A 142 23.19 35.14 -15.42
N ALA A 143 24.05 35.99 -14.86
CA ALA A 143 24.60 37.13 -15.58
C ALA A 143 25.50 36.67 -16.72
N THR A 144 26.42 35.75 -16.43
CA THR A 144 27.32 35.14 -17.42
C THR A 144 26.55 34.45 -18.54
N PHE A 145 25.47 33.71 -18.22
CA PHE A 145 24.63 33.07 -19.22
C PHE A 145 23.88 34.08 -20.09
N ARG A 146 23.36 35.17 -19.52
CA ARG A 146 22.71 36.23 -20.30
C ARG A 146 23.66 36.81 -21.34
N GLU A 147 24.91 37.08 -20.97
CA GLU A 147 25.92 37.56 -21.93
C GLU A 147 26.17 36.55 -23.05
N LEU A 148 26.39 35.28 -22.71
CA LEU A 148 26.53 34.20 -23.69
C LEU A 148 25.34 34.16 -24.66
N SER A 149 24.12 34.23 -24.12
CA SER A 149 22.86 34.08 -24.87
C SER A 149 22.70 35.09 -26.02
N THR A 150 23.28 36.29 -25.89
CA THR A 150 23.23 37.32 -26.93
C THR A 150 23.93 36.94 -28.24
N THR A 151 24.82 35.94 -28.19
CA THR A 151 25.64 35.52 -29.34
C THR A 151 25.37 34.11 -29.83
N LEU A 152 24.52 33.33 -29.13
CA LEU A 152 24.37 31.89 -29.37
C LEU A 152 23.89 31.53 -30.78
N ASP A 153 22.92 32.25 -31.36
CA ASP A 153 22.45 31.95 -32.72
C ASP A 153 23.53 32.21 -33.79
N ALA A 154 24.29 33.30 -33.63
CA ALA A 154 25.38 33.63 -34.54
C ALA A 154 26.53 32.63 -34.42
N ASP A 155 26.87 32.23 -33.19
CA ASP A 155 27.89 31.22 -32.92
C ASP A 155 27.44 29.85 -33.46
N ALA A 156 26.19 29.46 -33.26
CA ALA A 156 25.61 28.22 -33.76
C ALA A 156 25.63 28.15 -35.29
N ALA A 157 25.31 29.24 -35.98
CA ALA A 157 25.33 29.31 -37.45
C ALA A 157 26.75 29.20 -38.03
N ARG A 158 27.76 29.68 -37.28
CA ARG A 158 29.18 29.58 -37.65
C ARG A 158 29.76 28.19 -37.32
N ALA A 159 29.34 27.57 -36.23
CA ALA A 159 29.89 26.32 -35.74
C ALA A 159 29.50 25.13 -36.62
N ARG A 160 30.49 24.32 -37.02
CA ARG A 160 30.22 23.01 -37.63
C ARG A 160 29.75 22.00 -36.57
N ALA A 161 30.33 22.06 -35.38
CA ALA A 161 29.98 21.23 -34.23
C ALA A 161 30.21 22.01 -32.93
N VAL A 162 29.58 21.55 -31.84
CA VAL A 162 29.74 22.13 -30.50
C VAL A 162 30.22 21.06 -29.53
N VAL A 163 31.23 21.37 -28.72
CA VAL A 163 31.63 20.57 -27.55
C VAL A 163 31.13 21.27 -26.29
N LEU A 164 30.41 20.56 -25.43
CA LEU A 164 29.92 21.05 -24.15
C LEU A 164 30.62 20.29 -23.02
N ASP A 165 31.43 20.98 -22.22
CA ASP A 165 32.13 20.42 -21.07
C ASP A 165 31.27 20.56 -19.81
N LEU A 166 30.88 19.42 -19.24
CA LEU A 166 29.95 19.26 -18.12
C LEU A 166 30.59 18.58 -16.91
N ARG A 167 31.89 18.28 -16.96
CA ARG A 167 32.59 17.56 -15.89
C ARG A 167 32.49 18.32 -14.56
N MET A 168 32.24 17.63 -13.46
CA MET A 168 32.05 18.26 -12.15
C MET A 168 33.15 17.92 -11.14
N ARG A 169 34.13 17.09 -11.52
CA ARG A 169 35.21 16.71 -10.61
C ARG A 169 36.01 17.92 -10.12
N GLY A 170 36.17 18.01 -8.80
CA GLY A 170 36.84 19.12 -8.12
C GLY A 170 35.98 20.39 -7.99
N LEU A 171 34.70 20.32 -8.34
CA LEU A 171 33.71 21.38 -8.19
C LEU A 171 32.57 20.91 -7.27
N GLU A 172 31.91 21.85 -6.59
CA GLU A 172 30.73 21.51 -5.78
C GLU A 172 29.55 21.13 -6.70
N ARG A 173 28.78 20.11 -6.31
CA ARG A 173 27.63 19.60 -7.09
C ARG A 173 26.49 20.63 -7.11
N HIS A 174 26.56 21.58 -8.02
CA HIS A 174 25.43 22.41 -8.42
C HIS A 174 25.12 22.13 -9.89
N GLY A 175 24.08 21.35 -10.16
CA GLY A 175 23.62 21.16 -11.53
C GLY A 175 23.05 22.47 -12.08
N ALA A 176 23.44 22.85 -13.29
CA ALA A 176 22.85 23.98 -14.01
C ALA A 176 21.66 23.54 -14.88
N SER A 177 20.76 22.73 -14.34
CA SER A 177 19.65 22.13 -15.11
C SER A 177 18.75 23.18 -15.78
N TRP A 178 18.65 24.37 -15.19
CA TRP A 178 17.94 25.53 -15.74
C TRP A 178 18.52 26.06 -17.07
N VAL A 179 19.77 25.70 -17.41
CA VAL A 179 20.44 26.15 -18.64
C VAL A 179 19.89 25.42 -19.87
N TRP A 180 19.51 24.15 -19.76
CA TRP A 180 19.19 23.32 -20.92
C TRP A 180 18.02 23.83 -21.76
N PRO A 181 16.87 24.22 -21.17
CA PRO A 181 15.75 24.75 -21.95
C PRO A 181 16.06 26.07 -22.67
N GLN A 182 17.11 26.78 -22.24
CA GLN A 182 17.52 28.06 -22.84
C GLN A 182 18.67 27.90 -23.83
N LEU A 183 19.59 26.96 -23.59
CA LEU A 183 20.77 26.75 -24.42
C LEU A 183 20.48 25.88 -25.65
N LEU A 184 19.78 24.75 -25.47
CA LEU A 184 19.58 23.76 -26.53
C LEU A 184 18.77 24.28 -27.73
N PRO A 185 17.74 25.15 -27.59
CA PRO A 185 17.04 25.73 -28.73
C PRO A 185 17.96 26.36 -29.79
N HIS A 186 19.10 26.92 -29.38
CA HIS A 186 20.05 27.53 -30.31
C HIS A 186 20.81 26.51 -31.16
N PHE A 187 20.83 25.23 -30.76
CA PHE A 187 21.67 24.19 -31.35
C PHE A 187 20.89 23.07 -32.04
N ILE A 188 19.56 23.10 -32.01
CA ILE A 188 18.70 22.04 -32.57
C ILE A 188 17.85 22.58 -33.71
N GLU A 189 17.49 21.70 -34.65
CA GLU A 189 16.60 22.00 -35.78
C GLU A 189 15.21 21.45 -35.49
N GLY A 190 14.17 22.25 -35.74
CA GLY A 190 12.78 21.81 -35.54
C GLY A 190 12.44 21.55 -34.07
N GLU A 191 11.62 20.52 -33.83
CA GLU A 191 11.20 20.13 -32.48
C GLU A 191 11.96 18.91 -31.97
N LEU A 192 12.42 18.97 -30.73
CA LEU A 192 12.97 17.86 -29.98
C LEU A 192 11.97 17.45 -28.89
N SER A 193 11.36 16.28 -29.05
CA SER A 193 10.60 15.64 -27.99
C SER A 193 11.57 14.99 -27.00
N VAL A 194 11.53 15.43 -25.74
CA VAL A 194 12.35 14.96 -24.64
C VAL A 194 11.49 14.05 -23.75
N PRO A 195 11.66 12.71 -23.81
CA PRO A 195 10.91 11.81 -22.95
C PRO A 195 11.23 12.05 -21.48
N GLY A 196 10.20 12.06 -20.63
CA GLY A 196 10.38 12.16 -19.19
C GLY A 196 10.98 10.88 -18.57
N LEU A 197 11.18 10.93 -17.27
CA LEU A 197 11.50 9.74 -16.47
C LEU A 197 10.24 8.90 -16.25
N ARG A 198 10.44 7.61 -16.03
CA ARG A 198 9.37 6.66 -15.67
C ARG A 198 9.61 6.07 -14.30
N GLU A 199 8.53 5.91 -13.54
CA GLU A 199 8.52 5.42 -12.17
C GLU A 199 7.44 4.37 -11.97
N VAL A 200 7.62 3.47 -11.00
CA VAL A 200 6.57 2.51 -10.64
C VAL A 200 5.49 3.21 -9.82
N ALA A 201 4.24 2.87 -10.09
CA ALA A 201 3.08 3.39 -9.39
C ALA A 201 2.13 2.26 -8.97
N HIS A 202 1.66 2.31 -7.72
CA HIS A 202 0.78 1.34 -7.10
C HIS A 202 -0.50 2.03 -6.59
N ALA A 203 -1.65 1.70 -7.17
CA ALA A 203 -2.98 2.05 -6.66
C ALA A 203 -3.47 0.88 -5.83
N GLY A 204 -3.14 0.92 -4.54
CA GLY A 204 -3.20 -0.21 -3.61
C GLY A 204 -2.27 -1.35 -4.01
N LEU A 205 -2.32 -2.44 -3.25
CA LEU A 205 -1.56 -3.64 -3.54
C LEU A 205 -2.31 -4.49 -4.56
N ARG A 206 -1.75 -4.65 -5.76
CA ARG A 206 -2.20 -5.67 -6.72
C ARG A 206 -2.00 -7.06 -6.12
N ALA A 207 -3.02 -7.93 -6.20
CA ALA A 207 -2.92 -9.30 -5.72
C ALA A 207 -1.67 -10.01 -6.25
N GLN A 208 -0.89 -10.55 -5.31
CA GLN A 208 0.44 -11.09 -5.59
C GLN A 208 0.42 -12.49 -6.24
N ASP A 209 -0.73 -13.14 -6.28
CA ASP A 209 -0.93 -14.46 -6.91
C ASP A 209 -1.35 -14.37 -8.40
N GLY A 210 -1.44 -13.16 -8.96
CA GLY A 210 -1.79 -12.92 -10.36
C GLY A 210 -3.29 -12.93 -10.65
N THR A 211 -4.11 -13.01 -9.61
CA THR A 211 -5.55 -12.82 -9.76
C THR A 211 -5.87 -11.37 -10.10
N ASP A 212 -6.88 -11.18 -10.95
CA ASP A 212 -7.37 -9.85 -11.28
C ASP A 212 -8.17 -9.27 -10.10
N ASP A 213 -7.87 -8.02 -9.75
CA ASP A 213 -8.58 -7.23 -8.75
C ASP A 213 -8.65 -5.75 -9.17
N THR A 214 -9.25 -4.90 -8.32
CA THR A 214 -9.40 -3.47 -8.59
C THR A 214 -8.11 -2.67 -8.36
N TYR A 215 -7.06 -3.29 -7.83
CA TYR A 215 -5.78 -2.68 -7.52
C TYR A 215 -4.82 -2.79 -8.71
N ARG A 216 -3.95 -1.80 -8.89
CA ARG A 216 -3.06 -1.74 -10.06
C ARG A 216 -1.64 -1.41 -9.70
N THR A 217 -0.72 -2.00 -10.46
CA THR A 217 0.70 -1.67 -10.46
C THR A 217 1.12 -1.43 -11.91
N GLU A 218 1.72 -0.28 -12.17
CA GLU A 218 2.09 0.16 -13.52
C GLU A 218 3.40 0.94 -13.51
N LEU A 219 4.04 1.03 -14.68
CA LEU A 219 5.19 1.89 -14.90
C LEU A 219 4.70 3.15 -15.62
N VAL A 220 4.75 4.30 -14.96
CA VAL A 220 4.21 5.56 -15.45
C VAL A 220 5.34 6.47 -15.90
N ALA A 221 5.34 6.88 -17.16
CA ALA A 221 6.24 7.89 -17.69
C ALA A 221 5.64 9.29 -17.53
N SER A 222 6.48 10.27 -17.18
CA SER A 222 6.09 11.68 -17.27
C SER A 222 5.89 12.10 -18.73
N SER A 223 5.04 13.11 -18.96
CA SER A 223 4.83 13.67 -20.29
C SER A 223 6.15 14.11 -20.91
N SER A 224 6.28 13.96 -22.24
CA SER A 224 7.45 14.50 -22.93
C SER A 224 7.40 16.03 -22.93
N GLU A 225 8.55 16.66 -22.76
CA GLU A 225 8.73 18.09 -23.01
C GLU A 225 9.12 18.30 -24.48
N VAL A 226 8.73 19.43 -25.06
CA VAL A 226 9.11 19.78 -26.44
C VAL A 226 10.01 21.01 -26.41
N LEU A 227 11.22 20.87 -26.92
CA LEU A 227 12.13 21.98 -27.16
C LEU A 227 12.08 22.36 -28.64
N SER A 228 11.76 23.62 -28.93
CA SER A 228 11.73 24.15 -30.30
C SER A 228 13.02 24.89 -30.62
N GLY A 229 13.67 24.49 -31.71
CA GLY A 229 14.87 25.15 -32.21
C GLY A 229 14.60 26.58 -32.67
N THR A 230 15.53 27.49 -32.39
CA THR A 230 15.50 28.84 -32.96
C THR A 230 15.78 28.81 -34.47
N PRO A 231 15.37 29.82 -35.25
CA PRO A 231 15.69 29.88 -36.68
C PRO A 231 17.20 29.91 -36.97
N GLY A 232 17.55 29.60 -38.23
CA GLY A 232 18.92 29.70 -38.72
C GLY A 232 19.68 28.37 -38.75
N ARG A 233 20.92 28.43 -39.27
CA ARG A 233 21.78 27.25 -39.42
C ARG A 233 22.21 26.72 -38.04
N LYS A 234 22.19 25.40 -37.88
CA LYS A 234 22.56 24.71 -36.64
C LYS A 234 23.86 23.91 -36.80
N PRO A 235 24.59 23.66 -35.71
CA PRO A 235 25.72 22.75 -35.73
C PRO A 235 25.26 21.35 -36.14
N ALA A 236 26.08 20.66 -36.93
CA ALA A 236 25.77 19.31 -37.40
C ALA A 236 25.78 18.28 -36.26
N ARG A 237 26.46 18.58 -35.15
CA ARG A 237 26.65 17.68 -34.02
C ARG A 237 27.00 18.40 -32.72
N LEU A 238 26.52 17.84 -31.62
CA LEU A 238 26.90 18.19 -30.25
C LEU A 238 27.71 17.06 -29.63
N VAL A 239 28.74 17.39 -28.86
CA VAL A 239 29.54 16.42 -28.11
C VAL A 239 29.58 16.85 -26.64
N PHE A 240 29.03 16.03 -25.77
CA PHE A 240 28.99 16.27 -24.33
C PHE A 240 30.15 15.53 -23.67
N LEU A 241 30.96 16.26 -22.90
CA LEU A 241 32.05 15.70 -22.11
C LEU A 241 31.64 15.70 -20.64
N VAL A 242 31.61 14.52 -20.03
CA VAL A 242 30.99 14.28 -18.71
C VAL A 242 31.91 13.42 -17.85
N ASP A 243 31.66 13.39 -16.55
CA ASP A 243 32.30 12.53 -15.57
C ASP A 243 31.29 11.95 -14.58
N GLU A 244 31.78 11.17 -13.60
CA GLU A 244 30.97 10.49 -12.58
C GLU A 244 30.18 11.43 -11.66
N ASP A 245 30.54 12.71 -11.61
CA ASP A 245 29.88 13.74 -10.79
C ASP A 245 28.92 14.62 -11.61
N THR A 246 28.81 14.39 -12.91
CA THR A 246 27.96 15.16 -13.81
C THR A 246 26.48 14.87 -13.57
N VAL A 247 25.67 15.94 -13.49
CA VAL A 247 24.20 15.86 -13.57
C VAL A 247 23.78 16.11 -15.01
N LEU A 248 23.13 15.13 -15.63
CA LEU A 248 22.67 15.18 -17.01
C LEU A 248 21.20 15.58 -17.10
N ASP A 249 20.81 15.96 -18.31
CA ASP A 249 19.43 16.26 -18.69
C ASP A 249 18.94 15.24 -19.72
N ALA A 250 17.66 14.85 -19.63
CA ALA A 250 17.04 13.89 -20.53
C ALA A 250 17.08 14.36 -22.01
N ALA A 251 17.16 15.66 -22.26
CA ALA A 251 17.29 16.22 -23.61
C ALA A 251 18.59 15.77 -24.30
N ILE A 252 19.67 15.52 -23.54
CA ILE A 252 20.93 14.99 -24.06
C ILE A 252 20.69 13.58 -24.64
N LEU A 253 19.91 12.74 -23.94
CA LEU A 253 19.55 11.41 -24.43
C LEU A 253 18.66 11.48 -25.67
N ALA A 254 17.69 12.39 -25.70
CA ALA A 254 16.83 12.62 -26.86
C ALA A 254 17.65 13.02 -28.11
N LEU A 255 18.63 13.90 -27.94
CA LEU A 255 19.56 14.30 -29.01
C LEU A 255 20.46 13.16 -29.45
N ARG A 256 20.91 12.30 -28.53
CA ARG A 256 21.66 11.08 -28.89
C ARG A 256 20.80 10.11 -29.69
N ALA A 257 19.55 9.90 -29.28
CA ALA A 257 18.61 9.02 -29.98
C ALA A 257 18.31 9.48 -31.42
N GLN A 258 18.40 10.79 -31.70
CA GLN A 258 18.32 11.38 -33.04
C GLN A 258 19.67 11.41 -33.79
N GLY A 259 20.76 10.92 -33.20
CA GLY A 259 22.11 10.95 -33.77
C GLY A 259 22.77 12.34 -33.81
N LYS A 260 22.17 13.34 -33.15
CA LYS A 260 22.64 14.74 -33.11
C LYS A 260 23.66 14.97 -31.99
N ALA A 261 23.67 14.14 -30.95
CA ALA A 261 24.63 14.22 -29.85
C ALA A 261 25.55 12.99 -29.76
N LEU A 262 26.75 13.19 -29.23
CA LEU A 262 27.66 12.14 -28.75
C LEU A 262 28.08 12.45 -27.31
N LEU A 263 28.45 11.42 -26.56
CA LEU A 263 28.82 11.50 -25.15
C LEU A 263 30.20 10.88 -24.90
N VAL A 264 31.09 11.66 -24.32
CA VAL A 264 32.41 11.22 -23.83
C VAL A 264 32.37 11.23 -22.31
N ALA A 265 32.53 10.07 -21.68
CA ALA A 265 32.52 9.94 -20.23
C ALA A 265 33.94 9.65 -19.69
N GLU A 266 34.36 10.44 -18.71
CA GLU A 266 35.56 10.20 -17.89
C GLU A 266 35.13 9.62 -16.53
N GLY A 267 35.33 8.31 -16.35
CA GLY A 267 34.87 7.58 -15.16
C GLY A 267 33.56 6.81 -15.40
N PRO A 268 33.04 6.16 -14.35
CA PRO A 268 31.76 5.45 -14.40
C PRO A 268 30.62 6.42 -14.72
N LEU A 269 29.78 6.02 -15.67
CA LEU A 269 28.55 6.72 -16.02
C LEU A 269 27.36 5.88 -15.53
N SER A 270 26.50 6.51 -14.75
CA SER A 270 25.35 5.87 -14.10
C SER A 270 24.10 6.72 -14.29
N ILE A 271 22.92 6.09 -14.22
CA ILE A 271 21.64 6.80 -14.25
C ILE A 271 21.43 7.72 -13.05
N ALA A 272 22.28 7.64 -12.02
CA ALA A 272 22.37 8.59 -10.91
C ALA A 272 22.57 10.06 -11.37
N SER A 273 23.08 10.24 -12.60
CA SER A 273 23.20 11.56 -13.22
C SER A 273 21.87 12.15 -13.70
N LEU A 274 20.82 11.34 -13.83
CA LEU A 274 19.52 11.71 -14.41
C LEU A 274 18.35 11.50 -13.46
N ASN A 275 18.43 10.46 -12.62
CA ASN A 275 17.30 9.98 -11.85
C ASN A 275 17.19 10.66 -10.48
N HIS A 276 16.03 10.47 -9.86
CA HIS A 276 15.84 10.84 -8.47
C HIS A 276 16.16 9.66 -7.56
N GLN A 277 16.82 9.96 -6.44
CA GLN A 277 17.20 8.98 -5.44
C GLN A 277 16.72 9.43 -4.05
N ILE A 278 16.29 8.50 -3.22
CA ILE A 278 16.11 8.78 -1.78
C ILE A 278 17.25 8.14 -0.98
N PRO A 279 17.70 8.79 0.10
CA PRO A 279 18.54 8.15 1.10
C PRO A 279 17.67 7.30 2.06
N VAL A 280 18.01 6.02 2.20
CA VAL A 280 17.46 5.11 3.21
C VAL A 280 18.53 4.88 4.29
N PRO A 281 18.33 5.33 5.55
CA PRO A 281 19.32 5.14 6.61
C PRO A 281 19.53 3.66 6.93
N LEU A 282 20.80 3.22 6.91
CA LEU A 282 21.19 1.87 7.32
C LEU A 282 21.71 1.84 8.76
N GLY A 283 21.99 3.00 9.35
CA GLY A 283 22.71 3.09 10.61
C GLY A 283 24.21 2.91 10.43
N GLU A 284 24.95 2.94 11.53
CA GLU A 284 26.42 2.78 11.54
C GLU A 284 27.18 3.74 10.60
N GLY A 285 26.60 4.92 10.31
CA GLY A 285 27.17 5.93 9.43
C GLY A 285 27.03 5.64 7.93
N PHE A 286 26.13 4.73 7.54
CA PHE A 286 25.83 4.40 6.14
C PHE A 286 24.36 4.63 5.78
N ARG A 287 24.13 4.88 4.50
CA ARG A 287 22.81 4.96 3.87
C ARG A 287 22.81 4.24 2.52
N ALA A 288 21.66 3.73 2.11
CA ALA A 288 21.44 3.31 0.73
C ALA A 288 20.83 4.48 -0.06
N LEU A 289 21.42 4.84 -1.19
CA LEU A 289 20.76 5.67 -2.20
C LEU A 289 19.91 4.75 -3.07
N VAL A 290 18.62 5.01 -3.15
CA VAL A 290 17.67 4.16 -3.88
C VAL A 290 17.06 4.95 -5.04
N SER A 291 17.26 4.45 -6.25
CA SER A 291 16.65 4.99 -7.47
C SER A 291 15.13 4.85 -7.44
N MET A 292 14.43 5.95 -7.75
CA MET A 292 12.96 6.02 -7.72
C MET A 292 12.33 6.07 -9.09
N ASP A 293 13.12 6.48 -10.07
CA ASP A 293 12.74 6.55 -11.47
C ASP A 293 13.94 6.22 -12.37
N GLU A 294 13.65 6.10 -13.65
CA GLU A 294 14.66 5.86 -14.67
C GLU A 294 14.34 6.63 -15.96
N PRO A 295 15.35 6.98 -16.77
CA PRO A 295 15.09 7.55 -18.09
C PRO A 295 14.46 6.50 -19.00
N VAL A 296 13.50 6.93 -19.83
CA VAL A 296 12.92 6.09 -20.89
C VAL A 296 13.95 5.72 -21.95
N LEU A 297 14.87 6.65 -22.26
CA LEU A 297 15.97 6.43 -23.19
C LEU A 297 17.20 5.85 -22.46
N PRO A 298 17.97 4.95 -23.08
CA PRO A 298 19.16 4.37 -22.45
C PRO A 298 20.30 5.39 -22.31
N LEU A 299 21.00 5.36 -21.19
CA LEU A 299 22.20 6.15 -20.95
C LEU A 299 23.45 5.35 -21.34
N GLU A 300 24.13 5.75 -22.41
CA GLU A 300 25.39 5.15 -22.85
C GLU A 300 26.34 6.22 -23.39
N ALA A 301 27.63 6.10 -23.04
CA ALA A 301 28.68 6.92 -23.62
C ALA A 301 29.22 6.31 -24.91
N ASP A 302 29.43 7.16 -25.92
CA ASP A 302 30.09 6.80 -27.17
C ASP A 302 31.59 6.52 -26.97
N VAL A 303 32.21 7.22 -26.04
CA VAL A 303 33.60 7.00 -25.62
C VAL A 303 33.64 6.94 -24.10
N LYS A 304 34.08 5.81 -23.55
CA LYS A 304 34.32 5.63 -22.12
C LYS A 304 35.81 5.72 -21.83
N ARG A 305 36.18 6.50 -20.82
CA ARG A 305 37.57 6.69 -20.39
C ARG A 305 37.69 6.47 -18.89
N PRO A 306 38.87 6.05 -18.40
CA PRO A 306 39.17 6.14 -16.98
C PRO A 306 39.03 7.57 -16.47
N ALA A 307 38.58 7.75 -15.23
CA ALA A 307 38.60 9.04 -14.57
C ALA A 307 40.04 9.58 -14.52
N ARG A 308 40.21 10.89 -14.70
CA ARG A 308 41.54 11.53 -14.66
C ARG A 308 42.19 11.34 -13.29
N ALA A 309 43.50 11.08 -13.21
CA ALA A 309 44.17 10.99 -11.91
C ALA A 309 44.28 12.36 -11.22
N THR A 310 44.48 13.42 -12.02
CA THR A 310 44.64 14.81 -11.58
C THR A 310 43.90 15.75 -12.52
N THR A 311 43.45 16.89 -11.98
CA THR A 311 42.87 18.00 -12.76
C THR A 311 43.94 18.76 -13.55
N THR A 312 45.22 18.64 -13.16
CA THR A 312 46.39 19.19 -13.86
C THR A 312 47.00 18.13 -14.80
N GLY A 313 47.24 18.49 -16.07
CA GLY A 313 47.83 17.60 -17.09
C GLY A 313 47.05 17.56 -18.41
N PRO A 314 47.48 16.76 -19.39
CA PRO A 314 46.86 16.69 -20.71
C PRO A 314 45.36 16.32 -20.63
N ASP A 315 44.51 17.19 -21.19
CA ASP A 315 43.06 16.97 -21.21
C ASP A 315 42.66 16.06 -22.37
N GLU A 316 42.81 14.79 -22.10
CA GLU A 316 42.57 13.73 -23.04
C GLU A 316 41.07 13.52 -23.32
N GLY A 317 40.19 13.70 -22.33
CA GLY A 317 38.73 13.73 -22.53
C GLY A 317 38.32 14.81 -23.52
N MET A 318 38.82 16.04 -23.34
CA MET A 318 38.61 17.14 -24.28
C MET A 318 39.16 16.82 -25.68
N ARG A 319 40.34 16.19 -25.76
CA ARG A 319 40.92 15.79 -27.06
C ARG A 319 40.04 14.78 -27.79
N GLN A 320 39.47 13.80 -27.09
CA GLN A 320 38.51 12.86 -27.69
C GLN A 320 37.22 13.56 -28.09
N ALA A 321 36.69 14.47 -27.28
CA ALA A 321 35.50 15.24 -27.61
C ALA A 321 35.70 16.08 -28.90
N LEU A 322 36.84 16.76 -29.02
CA LEU A 322 37.23 17.49 -30.23
C LEU A 322 37.45 16.55 -31.43
N ALA A 323 38.03 15.37 -31.22
CA ALA A 323 38.18 14.38 -32.28
C ALA A 323 36.83 13.87 -32.79
N LEU A 324 35.87 13.61 -31.90
CA LEU A 324 34.49 13.23 -32.27
C LEU A 324 33.75 14.37 -32.98
N ALA A 325 33.92 15.60 -32.54
CA ALA A 325 33.35 16.79 -33.20
C ALA A 325 33.92 17.03 -34.61
N ASN A 326 35.11 16.50 -34.89
CA ASN A 326 35.72 16.50 -36.24
C ASN A 326 35.25 15.34 -37.13
N ARG A 327 34.61 14.30 -36.58
CA ARG A 327 34.10 13.19 -37.39
C ARG A 327 32.84 13.62 -38.14
N PRO A 328 32.73 13.30 -39.44
CA PRO A 328 31.51 13.56 -40.18
C PRO A 328 30.32 12.81 -39.53
N PRO A 329 29.10 13.35 -39.58
CA PRO A 329 27.92 12.62 -39.13
C PRO A 329 27.78 11.32 -39.94
N LYS A 330 27.72 10.17 -39.27
CA LYS A 330 27.35 8.92 -39.95
C LYS A 330 25.86 8.98 -40.27
N ALA A 331 25.50 8.74 -41.53
CA ALA A 331 24.12 8.54 -41.95
C ALA A 331 23.62 7.16 -41.48
N ALA A 332 23.32 7.04 -40.19
CA ALA A 332 22.51 5.97 -39.65
C ALA A 332 22.01 6.41 -38.27
N ALA A 333 20.79 6.95 -38.22
CA ALA A 333 20.03 7.01 -36.98
C ALA A 333 19.66 5.57 -36.63
N VAL A 334 20.47 4.93 -35.78
CA VAL A 334 19.88 3.85 -34.97
C VAL A 334 19.07 4.60 -33.93
N ALA A 335 17.75 4.70 -34.17
CA ALA A 335 16.84 5.12 -33.11
C ALA A 335 17.17 4.24 -31.90
N GLN A 336 17.72 4.83 -30.84
CA GLN A 336 17.91 4.07 -29.61
C GLN A 336 16.51 3.65 -29.16
N ALA A 337 16.27 2.34 -29.14
CA ALA A 337 15.00 1.82 -28.68
C ALA A 337 14.81 2.27 -27.23
N SER A 338 13.60 2.75 -26.92
CA SER A 338 13.19 3.00 -25.54
C SER A 338 13.49 1.75 -24.70
N ARG A 339 13.86 1.97 -23.44
CA ARG A 339 14.08 0.87 -22.50
C ARG A 339 12.83 -0.01 -22.46
N PRO A 340 12.98 -1.34 -22.46
CA PRO A 340 11.83 -2.25 -22.44
C PRO A 340 10.98 -1.98 -21.20
N VAL A 341 9.67 -2.12 -21.33
CA VAL A 341 8.76 -2.07 -20.18
C VAL A 341 8.83 -3.41 -19.46
N PRO A 342 9.29 -3.47 -18.19
CA PRO A 342 9.34 -4.72 -17.46
C PRO A 342 7.95 -5.30 -17.24
N ALA A 343 7.82 -6.62 -17.34
CA ALA A 343 6.57 -7.32 -17.10
C ALA A 343 6.36 -7.53 -15.58
N TRP A 344 5.15 -7.28 -15.11
CA TRP A 344 4.74 -7.69 -13.76
C TRP A 344 4.71 -9.22 -13.66
N ARG A 345 5.13 -9.78 -12.53
CA ARG A 345 5.13 -11.22 -12.26
C ARG A 345 4.50 -11.53 -10.90
N PRO A 346 3.83 -12.68 -10.75
CA PRO A 346 3.39 -13.16 -9.44
C PRO A 346 4.57 -13.38 -8.48
N GLU A 347 4.28 -13.26 -7.19
CA GLU A 347 5.23 -13.51 -6.11
C GLU A 347 5.40 -15.01 -5.83
N PRO A 348 6.60 -15.47 -5.44
CA PRO A 348 6.77 -16.84 -4.97
C PRO A 348 6.03 -17.07 -3.64
N ALA A 349 5.17 -18.08 -3.60
CA ALA A 349 4.45 -18.47 -2.39
C ALA A 349 5.28 -19.39 -1.47
N TYR A 350 6.32 -20.05 -2.00
CA TYR A 350 7.09 -21.08 -1.30
C TYR A 350 6.20 -22.15 -0.63
N ALA A 351 5.17 -22.61 -1.34
CA ALA A 351 4.13 -23.49 -0.80
C ALA A 351 4.65 -24.86 -0.33
N ASP A 352 5.74 -25.36 -0.93
CA ASP A 352 6.34 -26.64 -0.56
C ASP A 352 7.10 -26.61 0.77
N ALA A 353 7.34 -25.41 1.34
CA ALA A 353 8.08 -25.19 2.58
C ALA A 353 7.14 -24.83 3.73
N LEU A 354 6.28 -25.76 4.18
CA LEU A 354 5.31 -25.53 5.27
C LEU A 354 5.96 -25.13 6.61
N HIS A 355 7.18 -25.59 6.87
CA HIS A 355 8.04 -24.99 7.89
C HIS A 355 9.25 -24.40 7.18
N PRO A 356 9.20 -23.12 6.76
CA PRO A 356 10.30 -22.53 6.01
C PRO A 356 11.56 -22.43 6.87
N SER A 357 12.72 -22.34 6.20
CA SER A 357 13.98 -22.03 6.87
C SER A 357 13.88 -20.73 7.68
N ARG A 358 14.82 -20.51 8.61
CA ARG A 358 14.87 -19.26 9.40
C ARG A 358 14.81 -18.01 8.51
N GLU A 359 15.57 -18.00 7.43
CA GLU A 359 15.69 -16.89 6.49
C GLU A 359 14.37 -16.66 5.74
N LEU A 360 13.69 -17.73 5.31
CA LEU A 360 12.37 -17.63 4.68
C LEU A 360 11.29 -17.15 5.67
N ARG A 361 11.36 -17.54 6.94
CA ARG A 361 10.46 -17.00 7.97
C ARG A 361 10.68 -15.50 8.19
N LEU A 362 11.92 -15.03 8.14
CA LEU A 362 12.24 -13.60 8.22
C LEU A 362 11.81 -12.84 6.94
N LEU A 363 11.92 -13.47 5.76
CA LEU A 363 11.34 -12.93 4.53
C LEU A 363 9.81 -12.81 4.62
N ALA A 364 9.12 -13.78 5.24
CA ALA A 364 7.68 -13.66 5.51
C ALA A 364 7.35 -12.44 6.37
N GLY A 365 8.18 -12.18 7.40
CA GLY A 365 8.11 -10.97 8.20
C GLY A 365 8.33 -9.70 7.36
N ALA A 366 9.29 -9.72 6.44
CA ALA A 366 9.55 -8.61 5.54
C ALA A 366 8.36 -8.31 4.61
N LYS A 367 7.79 -9.35 3.98
CA LYS A 367 6.62 -9.23 3.12
C LYS A 367 5.41 -8.71 3.88
N LEU A 368 5.07 -9.33 5.02
CA LEU A 368 3.93 -8.92 5.85
C LEU A 368 4.10 -7.47 6.31
N TRP A 369 5.25 -7.14 6.90
CA TRP A 369 5.47 -5.83 7.49
C TRP A 369 5.42 -4.71 6.46
N ASN A 370 6.08 -4.89 5.31
CA ASN A 370 6.08 -3.87 4.27
C ASN A 370 4.74 -3.79 3.53
N VAL A 371 4.01 -4.89 3.34
CA VAL A 371 2.65 -4.81 2.76
C VAL A 371 1.76 -3.90 3.60
N VAL A 372 1.80 -4.04 4.93
CA VAL A 372 1.05 -3.15 5.81
C VAL A 372 1.59 -1.73 5.75
N GLU A 373 2.91 -1.53 5.84
CA GLU A 373 3.54 -0.21 5.80
C GLU A 373 3.09 0.60 4.56
N PHE A 374 3.10 -0.02 3.39
CA PHE A 374 2.81 0.67 2.14
C PHE A 374 1.31 0.70 1.76
N PHE A 375 0.52 -0.31 2.16
CA PHE A 375 -0.81 -0.52 1.59
C PHE A 375 -1.94 -0.70 2.59
N PHE A 376 -1.69 -0.65 3.90
CA PHE A 376 -2.77 -0.61 4.89
C PHE A 376 -3.24 0.83 5.09
N PRO A 377 -4.51 1.17 4.82
CA PRO A 377 -4.97 2.56 4.83
C PRO A 377 -5.20 3.13 6.25
N TYR A 378 -5.25 2.28 7.29
CA TYR A 378 -5.68 2.68 8.63
C TYR A 378 -4.56 2.75 9.66
N HIS A 379 -3.33 3.08 9.25
CA HIS A 379 -2.18 3.25 10.17
C HIS A 379 -2.50 4.16 11.36
N ALA A 380 -3.20 5.27 11.12
CA ALA A 380 -3.58 6.24 12.15
C ALA A 380 -4.56 5.68 13.20
N LEU A 381 -5.21 4.54 12.93
CA LEU A 381 -6.17 3.90 13.83
C LEU A 381 -5.56 2.73 14.63
N LEU A 382 -4.30 2.37 14.39
CA LEU A 382 -3.64 1.28 15.12
C LEU A 382 -3.43 1.66 16.59
N SER A 383 -3.59 0.70 17.51
CA SER A 383 -3.37 0.92 18.94
C SER A 383 -1.91 1.19 19.31
N ARG A 384 -0.98 0.81 18.42
CA ARG A 384 0.45 1.11 18.52
C ARG A 384 1.01 1.43 17.14
N PRO A 385 2.03 2.29 17.04
CA PRO A 385 2.71 2.56 15.77
C PRO A 385 3.16 1.26 15.09
N TRP A 386 2.93 1.14 13.79
CA TRP A 386 3.28 -0.06 13.02
C TRP A 386 4.79 -0.33 13.03
N GLU A 387 5.57 0.75 12.99
CA GLU A 387 7.02 0.72 13.03
C GLU A 387 7.60 -0.01 14.25
N GLU A 388 6.99 0.15 15.42
CA GLU A 388 7.44 -0.48 16.65
C GLU A 388 7.18 -1.99 16.69
N ARG A 389 6.38 -2.53 15.76
CA ARG A 389 6.01 -3.96 15.72
C ARG A 389 7.07 -4.83 15.05
N LEU A 390 7.91 -4.27 14.18
CA LEU A 390 8.83 -5.03 13.35
C LEU A 390 9.84 -5.87 14.16
N PRO A 391 10.56 -5.33 15.17
CA PRO A 391 11.54 -6.12 15.91
C PRO A 391 10.90 -7.36 16.58
N GLY A 392 9.72 -7.18 17.19
CA GLY A 392 8.98 -8.26 17.84
C GLY A 392 8.45 -9.31 16.84
N LEU A 393 8.02 -8.89 15.65
CA LEU A 393 7.63 -9.81 14.58
C LEU A 393 8.78 -10.71 14.16
N LEU A 394 9.95 -10.12 13.87
CA LEU A 394 11.13 -10.88 13.43
C LEU A 394 11.60 -11.85 14.50
N GLN A 395 11.62 -11.43 15.77
CA GLN A 395 11.98 -12.30 16.90
C GLN A 395 11.06 -13.52 16.99
N LYS A 396 9.74 -13.32 16.92
CA LYS A 396 8.77 -14.43 16.99
C LYS A 396 8.90 -15.36 15.80
N LEU A 397 9.04 -14.80 14.61
CA LEU A 397 9.19 -15.58 13.38
C LEU A 397 10.47 -16.40 13.37
N GLU A 398 11.56 -15.90 13.95
CA GLU A 398 12.81 -16.65 14.14
C GLU A 398 12.68 -17.77 15.19
N ALA A 399 11.94 -17.52 16.27
CA ALA A 399 11.76 -18.48 17.36
C ALA A 399 10.80 -19.64 17.04
N ALA A 400 10.02 -19.56 15.96
CA ALA A 400 9.05 -20.59 15.57
C ALA A 400 9.70 -21.95 15.23
N LYS A 401 9.53 -22.94 16.12
CA LYS A 401 10.24 -24.23 16.07
C LYS A 401 9.66 -25.24 15.08
N ASP A 402 8.44 -25.03 14.61
CA ASP A 402 7.71 -25.92 13.70
C ASP A 402 6.73 -25.14 12.81
N ALA A 403 6.08 -25.86 11.89
CA ALA A 403 5.10 -25.31 10.94
C ALA A 403 3.91 -24.64 11.65
N GLN A 404 3.45 -25.20 12.76
CA GLN A 404 2.30 -24.68 13.49
C GLN A 404 2.65 -23.36 14.19
N ALA A 405 3.77 -23.33 14.91
CA ALA A 405 4.28 -22.13 15.55
C ALA A 405 4.54 -21.01 14.54
N TYR A 406 5.05 -21.34 13.35
CA TYR A 406 5.26 -20.38 12.26
C TYR A 406 3.94 -19.79 11.76
N ALA A 407 3.00 -20.64 11.37
CA ALA A 407 1.72 -20.21 10.84
C ALA A 407 0.90 -19.41 11.87
N LEU A 408 0.90 -19.83 13.14
CA LEU A 408 0.23 -19.12 14.23
C LEU A 408 0.92 -17.80 14.58
N THR A 409 2.23 -17.68 14.42
CA THR A 409 2.93 -16.39 14.59
C THR A 409 2.45 -15.37 13.54
N LEU A 410 2.31 -15.80 12.28
CA LEU A 410 1.75 -14.95 11.23
C LEU A 410 0.28 -14.60 11.50
N ALA A 411 -0.53 -15.57 11.94
CA ALA A 411 -1.92 -15.32 12.32
C ALA A 411 -2.03 -14.33 13.48
N GLU A 412 -1.14 -14.42 14.48
CA GLU A 412 -1.07 -13.46 15.57
C GLU A 412 -0.72 -12.05 15.06
N ALA A 413 0.27 -11.95 14.17
CA ALA A 413 0.69 -10.68 13.58
C ALA A 413 -0.44 -9.97 12.81
N ALA A 414 -1.29 -10.72 12.10
CA ALA A 414 -2.48 -10.17 11.44
C ALA A 414 -3.42 -9.46 12.44
N THR A 415 -3.54 -9.97 13.67
CA THR A 415 -4.41 -9.37 14.70
C THR A 415 -3.96 -8.00 15.18
N TRP A 416 -2.68 -7.65 14.98
CA TRP A 416 -2.16 -6.35 15.39
C TRP A 416 -2.75 -5.20 14.57
N LEU A 417 -3.39 -5.50 13.43
CA LEU A 417 -4.10 -4.51 12.62
C LEU A 417 -5.46 -4.12 13.21
N GLU A 418 -6.03 -4.96 14.09
CA GLU A 418 -7.35 -4.73 14.69
C GLU A 418 -8.42 -4.44 13.62
N ASP A 419 -8.43 -5.31 12.60
CA ASP A 419 -9.24 -5.19 11.40
C ASP A 419 -9.92 -6.54 11.11
N GLY A 420 -11.23 -6.54 10.81
CA GLY A 420 -12.02 -7.75 10.59
C GLY A 420 -11.72 -8.52 9.28
N HIS A 421 -11.06 -7.89 8.31
CA HIS A 421 -10.59 -8.55 7.08
C HIS A 421 -9.19 -9.15 7.24
N ALA A 422 -8.41 -8.68 8.22
CA ALA A 422 -7.04 -9.14 8.46
C ALA A 422 -7.00 -10.61 8.93
N GLN A 423 -6.56 -11.52 8.06
CA GLN A 423 -6.45 -12.94 8.39
C GLN A 423 -5.41 -13.67 7.53
N MET A 424 -4.89 -14.77 8.08
CA MET A 424 -4.02 -15.71 7.37
C MET A 424 -4.81 -16.94 6.91
N ARG A 425 -4.58 -17.41 5.68
CA ARG A 425 -5.20 -18.62 5.10
C ARG A 425 -4.20 -19.44 4.28
N GLY A 426 -4.62 -20.62 3.82
CA GLY A 426 -3.91 -21.43 2.83
C GLY A 426 -2.92 -22.43 3.44
N HIS A 427 -2.34 -22.11 4.59
CA HIS A 427 -1.39 -22.99 5.27
C HIS A 427 -2.12 -24.13 6.02
N PRO A 428 -1.75 -25.42 5.83
CA PRO A 428 -2.43 -26.57 6.45
C PRO A 428 -2.54 -26.51 7.97
N GLU A 429 -1.53 -26.00 8.67
CA GLU A 429 -1.58 -25.84 10.13
C GLU A 429 -2.61 -24.80 10.60
N LEU A 430 -2.92 -23.77 9.80
CA LEU A 430 -4.03 -22.86 10.10
C LEU A 430 -5.36 -23.57 9.95
N GLU A 431 -5.50 -24.35 8.88
CA GLU A 431 -6.72 -25.14 8.63
C GLU A 431 -6.94 -26.18 9.73
N ARG A 432 -5.87 -26.82 10.21
CA ARG A 432 -5.90 -27.75 11.33
C ARG A 432 -6.23 -27.06 12.66
N PHE A 433 -5.64 -25.90 12.92
CA PHE A 433 -5.86 -25.15 14.15
C PHE A 433 -7.29 -24.60 14.25
N TYR A 434 -7.77 -23.94 13.18
CA TYR A 434 -9.10 -23.37 13.17
C TYR A 434 -10.20 -24.39 12.92
N GLY A 435 -9.93 -25.46 12.18
CA GLY A 435 -10.93 -26.45 11.81
C GLY A 435 -12.06 -25.87 10.94
N ALA A 436 -13.24 -26.47 11.05
CA ALA A 436 -14.49 -26.00 10.48
C ALA A 436 -15.42 -25.55 11.62
N ALA A 437 -16.00 -24.35 11.50
CA ALA A 437 -16.99 -23.86 12.45
C ALA A 437 -18.33 -24.57 12.26
N LEU A 438 -19.13 -24.65 13.32
CA LEU A 438 -20.54 -25.01 13.17
C LEU A 438 -21.29 -23.89 12.43
N PRO A 439 -22.32 -24.24 11.63
CA PRO A 439 -23.10 -23.28 10.85
C PRO A 439 -24.13 -22.57 11.75
N ILE A 440 -23.63 -21.82 12.73
CA ILE A 440 -24.41 -21.02 13.67
C ILE A 440 -23.76 -19.65 13.89
N TRP A 441 -24.56 -18.65 14.25
CA TRP A 441 -24.05 -17.40 14.81
C TRP A 441 -24.16 -17.44 16.33
N LEU A 442 -23.07 -17.14 17.01
CA LEU A 442 -23.02 -16.95 18.46
C LEU A 442 -22.77 -15.49 18.76
N THR A 443 -23.53 -14.96 19.70
CA THR A 443 -23.31 -13.61 20.24
C THR A 443 -23.24 -13.64 21.75
N ASP A 444 -22.61 -12.62 22.34
CA ASP A 444 -22.58 -12.43 23.78
C ASP A 444 -23.79 -11.62 24.26
N LEU A 445 -24.65 -12.26 25.05
CA LEU A 445 -25.71 -11.59 25.80
C LEU A 445 -25.46 -11.80 27.29
N ASP A 446 -25.19 -10.71 28.01
CA ASP A 446 -24.90 -10.70 29.45
C ASP A 446 -23.80 -11.70 29.86
N GLY A 447 -22.73 -11.80 29.07
CA GLY A 447 -21.58 -12.68 29.33
C GLY A 447 -21.81 -14.14 28.97
N LYS A 448 -22.92 -14.46 28.28
CA LYS A 448 -23.28 -15.82 27.85
C LYS A 448 -23.17 -15.95 26.34
N ALA A 449 -22.62 -17.08 25.87
CA ALA A 449 -22.59 -17.41 24.46
C ALA A 449 -23.95 -17.93 24.00
N VAL A 450 -24.76 -17.07 23.39
CA VAL A 450 -26.13 -17.36 22.97
C VAL A 450 -26.17 -17.62 21.47
N VAL A 451 -26.92 -18.66 21.07
CA VAL A 451 -27.24 -18.94 19.67
C VAL A 451 -28.16 -17.85 19.16
N LEU A 452 -27.63 -16.98 18.30
CA LEU A 452 -28.39 -15.93 17.62
C LEU A 452 -29.06 -16.47 16.35
N GLU A 453 -28.39 -17.38 15.66
CA GLU A 453 -28.86 -17.92 14.38
C GLU A 453 -28.34 -19.34 14.12
N VAL A 454 -29.11 -20.14 13.40
CA VAL A 454 -28.74 -21.48 12.92
C VAL A 454 -28.91 -21.54 11.40
N PHE A 455 -27.80 -21.52 10.67
CA PHE A 455 -27.81 -21.45 9.18
C PHE A 455 -28.14 -22.79 8.52
N VAL A 456 -27.77 -23.90 9.19
CA VAL A 456 -28.00 -25.26 8.69
C VAL A 456 -28.47 -26.13 9.86
N PRO A 457 -29.79 -26.16 10.14
CA PRO A 457 -30.36 -26.90 11.28
C PRO A 457 -29.97 -28.38 11.30
N ASP A 458 -29.91 -29.03 10.13
CA ASP A 458 -29.54 -30.45 10.00
C ASP A 458 -28.11 -30.74 10.49
N ALA A 459 -27.22 -29.74 10.48
CA ALA A 459 -25.87 -29.90 10.98
C ALA A 459 -25.80 -29.86 12.51
N VAL A 460 -26.81 -29.30 13.20
CA VAL A 460 -26.87 -29.15 14.65
C VAL A 460 -28.26 -29.52 15.18
N PRO A 461 -28.72 -30.77 14.96
CA PRO A 461 -30.08 -31.16 15.28
C PRO A 461 -30.37 -31.01 16.78
N GLY A 462 -31.47 -30.32 17.11
CA GLY A 462 -31.89 -30.06 18.49
C GLY A 462 -31.26 -28.81 19.12
N LEU A 463 -30.46 -28.04 18.38
CA LEU A 463 -30.08 -26.67 18.75
C LEU A 463 -31.16 -25.68 18.32
N SER A 464 -31.38 -24.63 19.10
CA SER A 464 -32.39 -23.60 18.82
C SER A 464 -31.86 -22.21 19.10
N VAL A 465 -32.42 -21.20 18.41
CA VAL A 465 -32.15 -19.78 18.72
C VAL A 465 -32.52 -19.50 20.19
N GLY A 466 -31.67 -18.76 20.90
CA GLY A 466 -31.83 -18.49 22.33
C GLY A 466 -31.27 -19.57 23.27
N ASP A 467 -30.70 -20.65 22.73
CA ASP A 467 -29.91 -21.60 23.52
C ASP A 467 -28.57 -20.97 23.96
N VAL A 468 -28.11 -21.30 25.17
CA VAL A 468 -26.79 -20.92 25.68
C VAL A 468 -25.83 -22.09 25.53
N ILE A 469 -24.69 -21.89 24.88
CA ILE A 469 -23.64 -22.91 24.79
C ILE A 469 -22.67 -22.74 25.96
N GLU A 470 -22.66 -23.71 26.87
CA GLU A 470 -21.78 -23.70 28.07
C GLU A 470 -20.50 -24.50 27.84
N THR A 471 -20.58 -25.63 27.14
CA THR A 471 -19.43 -26.50 26.88
C THR A 471 -19.37 -26.99 25.44
N PHE A 472 -18.15 -27.34 24.99
CA PHE A 472 -17.87 -27.95 23.69
C PHE A 472 -16.90 -29.12 23.91
N ASN A 473 -17.32 -30.33 23.56
CA ASN A 473 -16.63 -31.60 23.82
C ASN A 473 -16.23 -31.75 25.31
N GLY A 474 -17.15 -31.40 26.22
CA GLY A 474 -16.96 -31.49 27.67
C GLY A 474 -16.14 -30.36 28.28
N GLU A 475 -15.60 -29.45 27.47
CA GLU A 475 -14.78 -28.32 27.93
C GLU A 475 -15.58 -27.01 27.98
N PRO A 476 -15.42 -26.16 29.03
CA PRO A 476 -16.08 -24.85 29.08
C PRO A 476 -15.75 -23.97 27.86
N LEU A 477 -16.78 -23.39 27.24
CA LEU A 477 -16.62 -22.65 26.00
C LEU A 477 -15.66 -21.45 26.14
N GLU A 478 -15.70 -20.77 27.29
CA GLU A 478 -14.80 -19.64 27.57
C GLU A 478 -13.32 -20.02 27.58
N VAL A 479 -12.98 -21.24 28.00
CA VAL A 479 -11.59 -21.73 27.97
C VAL A 479 -11.13 -21.85 26.51
N ARG A 480 -12.00 -22.33 25.63
CA ARG A 480 -11.72 -22.43 24.19
C ARG A 480 -11.63 -21.05 23.52
N ALA A 481 -12.55 -20.14 23.86
CA ALA A 481 -12.54 -18.76 23.34
C ALA A 481 -11.24 -18.01 23.70
N ARG A 482 -10.68 -18.27 24.89
CA ARG A 482 -9.37 -17.71 25.29
C ARG A 482 -8.21 -18.25 24.45
N ARG A 483 -8.24 -19.52 24.01
CA ARG A 483 -7.15 -20.09 23.17
C ARG A 483 -7.04 -19.45 21.79
N VAL A 484 -8.17 -19.07 21.19
CA VAL A 484 -8.21 -18.48 19.85
C VAL A 484 -8.02 -16.96 19.87
N THR A 485 -8.10 -16.34 21.04
CA THR A 485 -8.00 -14.88 21.24
C THR A 485 -6.78 -14.24 20.58
N PRO A 486 -5.56 -14.81 20.63
CA PRO A 486 -4.39 -14.22 19.98
C PRO A 486 -4.42 -14.21 18.45
N TYR A 487 -5.35 -14.95 17.82
CA TYR A 487 -5.35 -15.22 16.38
C TYR A 487 -6.63 -14.75 15.67
N VAL A 488 -7.52 -14.06 16.40
CA VAL A 488 -8.78 -13.54 15.86
C VAL A 488 -8.79 -12.03 15.97
N ALA A 489 -9.02 -11.36 14.84
CA ALA A 489 -9.09 -9.91 14.72
C ALA A 489 -10.53 -9.48 14.36
N ALA A 490 -10.90 -8.29 14.80
CA ALA A 490 -12.08 -7.56 14.33
C ALA A 490 -11.89 -6.07 14.66
N SER A 491 -12.61 -5.20 13.95
CA SER A 491 -12.50 -3.76 14.15
C SER A 491 -13.25 -3.26 15.39
N THR A 492 -14.26 -4.00 15.85
CA THR A 492 -15.09 -3.61 17.00
C THR A 492 -15.13 -4.69 18.09
N PRO A 493 -15.27 -4.34 19.39
CA PRO A 493 -15.25 -5.31 20.48
C PRO A 493 -16.37 -6.36 20.41
N GLN A 494 -17.57 -5.96 19.97
CA GLN A 494 -18.70 -6.88 19.83
C GLN A 494 -18.44 -7.93 18.75
N MET A 495 -17.96 -7.53 17.56
CA MET A 495 -17.61 -8.47 16.51
C MET A 495 -16.44 -9.37 16.91
N LEU A 496 -15.45 -8.81 17.61
CA LEU A 496 -14.31 -9.57 18.12
C LEU A 496 -14.76 -10.69 19.06
N ARG A 497 -15.73 -10.42 19.93
CA ARG A 497 -16.31 -11.42 20.83
C ARG A 497 -17.06 -12.50 20.06
N ASP A 498 -17.92 -12.11 19.12
CA ASP A 498 -18.70 -13.05 18.30
C ASP A 498 -17.77 -13.98 17.48
N PHE A 499 -16.75 -13.44 16.83
CA PHE A 499 -15.77 -14.25 16.10
C PHE A 499 -15.01 -15.22 17.00
N ARG A 500 -14.62 -14.81 18.22
CA ARG A 500 -13.96 -15.72 19.18
C ARG A 500 -14.88 -16.85 19.62
N LEU A 501 -16.16 -16.57 19.89
CA LEU A 501 -17.15 -17.59 20.23
C LEU A 501 -17.36 -18.58 19.08
N ARG A 502 -17.48 -18.09 17.85
CA ARG A 502 -17.63 -18.93 16.66
C ARG A 502 -16.41 -19.81 16.40
N ARG A 503 -15.20 -19.29 16.62
CA ARG A 503 -13.97 -20.09 16.55
C ARG A 503 -13.86 -21.10 17.70
N ALA A 504 -14.39 -20.79 18.88
CA ALA A 504 -14.38 -21.69 20.03
C ALA A 504 -15.21 -22.97 19.79
N VAL A 505 -16.26 -22.90 18.96
CA VAL A 505 -17.08 -24.05 18.54
C VAL A 505 -16.64 -24.66 17.20
N SER A 506 -15.35 -24.58 16.89
CA SER A 506 -14.77 -25.23 15.70
C SER A 506 -14.04 -26.54 16.04
N ALA A 507 -14.05 -27.48 15.10
CA ALA A 507 -13.36 -28.78 15.18
C ALA A 507 -12.90 -29.22 13.78
N PRO A 508 -12.06 -30.27 13.65
CA PRO A 508 -11.61 -30.74 12.34
C PRO A 508 -12.78 -31.03 11.38
N ASP A 509 -12.55 -30.76 10.10
CA ASP A 509 -13.54 -30.99 9.06
C ASP A 509 -14.00 -32.45 9.01
N GLY A 510 -15.29 -32.70 8.82
CA GLY A 510 -15.89 -34.03 8.79
C GLY A 510 -16.18 -34.67 10.16
N THR A 511 -15.90 -33.99 11.27
CA THR A 511 -16.13 -34.54 12.63
C THR A 511 -17.49 -34.16 13.22
N VAL A 512 -17.89 -34.87 14.28
CA VAL A 512 -19.06 -34.55 15.10
C VAL A 512 -18.60 -34.20 16.51
N SER A 513 -19.05 -33.04 17.00
CA SER A 513 -18.78 -32.56 18.36
C SER A 513 -20.03 -32.60 19.23
N THR A 514 -19.84 -32.54 20.55
CA THR A 514 -20.92 -32.48 21.55
C THR A 514 -20.94 -31.09 22.18
N LEU A 515 -22.09 -30.44 22.17
CA LEU A 515 -22.35 -29.15 22.79
C LEU A 515 -23.11 -29.36 24.10
N GLY A 516 -22.63 -28.80 25.20
CA GLY A 516 -23.44 -28.65 26.41
C GLY A 516 -24.27 -27.38 26.30
N VAL A 517 -25.58 -27.54 26.16
CA VAL A 517 -26.52 -26.48 25.80
C VAL A 517 -27.55 -26.28 26.89
N ARG A 518 -27.70 -25.06 27.39
CA ARG A 518 -28.77 -24.67 28.32
C ARG A 518 -29.87 -23.96 27.54
N GLY A 519 -31.02 -24.62 27.45
CA GLY A 519 -32.25 -24.05 26.91
C GLY A 519 -33.32 -23.85 27.99
N PRO A 520 -34.56 -23.52 27.60
CA PRO A 520 -35.68 -23.30 28.53
C PRO A 520 -36.01 -24.52 29.42
N GLN A 521 -35.76 -25.73 28.91
CA GLN A 521 -36.04 -26.99 29.60
C GLN A 521 -34.86 -27.46 30.48
N GLY A 522 -33.77 -26.70 30.54
CA GLY A 522 -32.55 -27.05 31.29
C GLY A 522 -31.36 -27.38 30.40
N LEU A 523 -30.35 -28.01 31.01
CA LEU A 523 -29.11 -28.41 30.35
C LEU A 523 -29.31 -29.72 29.58
N ARG A 524 -28.83 -29.76 28.33
CA ARG A 524 -28.86 -30.94 27.45
C ARG A 524 -27.62 -31.00 26.59
N GLU A 525 -27.33 -32.17 26.04
CA GLU A 525 -26.30 -32.34 25.02
C GLU A 525 -26.90 -32.24 23.62
N VAL A 526 -26.20 -31.54 22.72
CA VAL A 526 -26.54 -31.45 21.31
C VAL A 526 -25.34 -31.90 20.47
N LYS A 527 -25.57 -32.65 19.40
CA LYS A 527 -24.50 -33.03 18.46
C LYS A 527 -24.41 -32.00 17.34
N GLY A 528 -23.19 -31.62 16.97
CA GLY A 528 -22.91 -30.69 15.87
C GLY A 528 -21.93 -31.31 14.87
N THR A 529 -22.29 -31.27 13.60
CA THR A 529 -21.49 -31.81 12.48
C THR A 529 -20.69 -30.68 11.83
N HIS A 530 -19.38 -30.87 11.74
CA HIS A 530 -18.45 -29.92 11.16
C HIS A 530 -18.20 -30.27 9.70
N ARG A 531 -18.59 -29.41 8.76
CA ARG A 531 -18.23 -29.55 7.35
C ARG A 531 -18.02 -28.20 6.69
N ARG A 532 -16.92 -28.07 5.96
CA ARG A 532 -16.62 -26.91 5.13
C ARG A 532 -17.50 -26.88 3.90
N GLY A 533 -17.80 -25.69 3.43
CA GLY A 533 -18.50 -25.49 2.16
C GLY A 533 -19.92 -26.06 2.12
N ILE A 534 -20.54 -26.41 3.27
CA ILE A 534 -21.99 -26.59 3.28
C ILE A 534 -22.58 -25.19 3.02
N PRO A 535 -23.27 -24.97 1.89
CA PRO A 535 -23.99 -23.73 1.69
C PRO A 535 -25.06 -23.63 2.80
N PRO A 536 -25.36 -22.44 3.33
CA PRO A 536 -26.55 -22.26 4.15
C PRO A 536 -27.72 -22.91 3.44
N GLN A 537 -28.61 -23.58 4.19
CA GLN A 537 -29.82 -24.10 3.56
C GLN A 537 -30.51 -22.92 2.89
N ALA A 538 -30.87 -23.06 1.61
CA ALA A 538 -31.55 -21.97 0.90
C ALA A 538 -32.74 -21.55 1.76
N GLN A 539 -32.70 -20.33 2.32
CA GLN A 539 -33.81 -19.87 3.13
C GLN A 539 -35.03 -19.87 2.21
N VAL A 540 -36.02 -20.68 2.58
CA VAL A 540 -37.27 -20.78 1.84
C VAL A 540 -38.13 -19.61 2.29
N GLY A 541 -38.16 -18.54 1.50
CA GLY A 541 -38.88 -17.33 1.85
C GLY A 541 -38.93 -16.33 0.70
N SER A 542 -39.94 -15.47 0.71
CA SER A 542 -39.97 -14.32 -0.18
C SER A 542 -38.97 -13.27 0.33
N PRO A 543 -38.07 -12.73 -0.52
CA PRO A 543 -37.11 -11.71 -0.12
C PRO A 543 -37.76 -10.37 0.27
N TRP A 544 -39.05 -10.22 0.01
CA TRP A 544 -39.87 -9.15 0.59
C TRP A 544 -41.28 -9.63 0.94
N ARG A 545 -41.94 -8.94 1.88
CA ARG A 545 -43.34 -9.20 2.24
C ARG A 545 -44.03 -7.96 2.79
N MET A 546 -45.35 -7.93 2.70
CA MET A 546 -46.19 -6.93 3.35
C MET A 546 -46.49 -7.37 4.80
N LEU A 547 -46.26 -6.48 5.75
CA LEU A 547 -46.59 -6.64 7.16
C LEU A 547 -47.85 -5.84 7.51
N GLU A 548 -48.41 -6.11 8.70
CA GLU A 548 -49.54 -5.36 9.24
C GLU A 548 -49.25 -3.85 9.29
N GLY A 549 -50.29 -3.05 8.99
CA GLY A 549 -50.18 -1.60 8.98
C GLY A 549 -49.58 -1.00 7.71
N ASN A 550 -49.60 -1.75 6.59
CA ASN A 550 -49.07 -1.34 5.29
C ASN A 550 -47.57 -1.04 5.34
N ILE A 551 -46.79 -1.95 5.93
CA ILE A 551 -45.34 -1.83 6.09
C ILE A 551 -44.67 -2.91 5.24
N GLY A 552 -43.76 -2.54 4.35
CA GLY A 552 -42.92 -3.48 3.65
C GLY A 552 -41.78 -3.99 4.54
N PHE A 553 -41.45 -5.27 4.42
CA PHE A 553 -40.23 -5.85 4.98
C PHE A 553 -39.40 -6.42 3.83
N VAL A 554 -38.11 -6.10 3.80
CA VAL A 554 -37.16 -6.53 2.78
C VAL A 554 -35.98 -7.19 3.47
N ASP A 555 -35.74 -8.45 3.13
CA ASP A 555 -34.58 -9.22 3.60
C ASP A 555 -33.45 -9.07 2.59
N LEU A 556 -32.40 -8.34 2.95
CA LEU A 556 -31.28 -8.10 2.03
C LEU A 556 -30.38 -9.33 1.88
N GLY A 557 -30.43 -10.28 2.82
CA GLY A 557 -29.73 -11.57 2.73
C GLY A 557 -30.35 -12.53 1.71
N LEU A 558 -31.59 -12.27 1.29
CA LEU A 558 -32.31 -13.05 0.28
C LEU A 558 -32.57 -12.33 -1.04
N LEU A 559 -32.69 -11.00 -0.99
CA LEU A 559 -32.99 -10.21 -2.19
C LEU A 559 -31.84 -10.33 -3.19
N GLU A 560 -32.16 -10.73 -4.41
CA GLU A 560 -31.24 -10.71 -5.54
C GLU A 560 -31.33 -9.39 -6.31
N GLU A 561 -30.25 -8.98 -6.97
CA GLU A 561 -30.17 -7.72 -7.72
C GLU A 561 -31.32 -7.55 -8.72
N GLN A 562 -31.59 -8.59 -9.52
CA GLN A 562 -32.64 -8.58 -10.55
C GLN A 562 -34.07 -8.48 -10.00
N GLN A 563 -34.26 -8.75 -8.70
CA GLN A 563 -35.58 -8.71 -8.06
C GLN A 563 -35.93 -7.32 -7.51
N VAL A 564 -34.96 -6.41 -7.39
CA VAL A 564 -35.15 -5.08 -6.82
C VAL A 564 -36.30 -4.30 -7.49
N PRO A 565 -36.45 -4.27 -8.83
CA PRO A 565 -37.59 -3.60 -9.46
C PRO A 565 -38.95 -4.16 -9.03
N ALA A 566 -39.08 -5.49 -8.99
CA ALA A 566 -40.33 -6.16 -8.61
C ALA A 566 -40.67 -5.93 -7.13
N MET A 567 -39.65 -5.94 -6.26
CA MET A 567 -39.79 -5.58 -4.85
C MET A 567 -40.32 -4.15 -4.70
N PHE A 568 -39.76 -3.18 -5.41
CA PHE A 568 -40.23 -1.80 -5.33
C PHE A 568 -41.64 -1.64 -5.89
N GLU A 569 -41.99 -2.29 -7.00
CA GLU A 569 -43.36 -2.23 -7.50
C GLU A 569 -44.38 -2.80 -6.51
N ALA A 570 -44.02 -3.85 -5.76
CA ALA A 570 -44.87 -4.42 -4.73
C ALA A 570 -44.99 -3.54 -3.47
N LEU A 571 -43.96 -2.75 -3.14
CA LEU A 571 -43.88 -1.99 -1.89
C LEU A 571 -44.00 -0.47 -2.06
N LYS A 572 -44.15 0.05 -3.29
CA LYS A 572 -44.11 1.50 -3.57
C LYS A 572 -45.14 2.34 -2.82
N ASP A 573 -46.29 1.74 -2.51
CA ASP A 573 -47.42 2.40 -1.83
C ASP A 573 -47.47 2.10 -0.32
N THR A 574 -46.41 1.51 0.22
CA THR A 574 -46.31 1.25 1.67
C THR A 574 -46.10 2.53 2.46
N ARG A 575 -46.55 2.52 3.73
CA ARG A 575 -46.28 3.58 4.70
C ARG A 575 -44.78 3.67 5.02
N GLY A 576 -44.12 2.52 5.08
CA GLY A 576 -42.72 2.40 5.43
C GLY A 576 -42.14 1.07 4.98
N ILE A 577 -40.82 1.03 4.75
CA ILE A 577 -40.07 -0.21 4.48
C ILE A 577 -39.08 -0.44 5.60
N VAL A 578 -39.04 -1.65 6.14
CA VAL A 578 -37.97 -2.16 6.99
C VAL A 578 -36.99 -2.94 6.12
N PHE A 579 -35.74 -2.50 6.05
CA PHE A 579 -34.64 -3.23 5.43
C PHE A 579 -33.91 -4.03 6.52
N ASP A 580 -33.84 -5.35 6.36
CA ASP A 580 -33.05 -6.20 7.23
C ASP A 580 -31.64 -6.33 6.67
N LEU A 581 -30.68 -5.70 7.35
CA LEU A 581 -29.26 -5.68 7.00
C LEU A 581 -28.42 -6.49 8.01
N ARG A 582 -29.08 -7.30 8.83
CA ARG A 582 -28.40 -8.20 9.76
C ARG A 582 -27.74 -9.39 9.05
N ASP A 583 -28.28 -9.78 7.89
CA ASP A 583 -27.69 -10.77 6.99
C ASP A 583 -26.88 -10.10 5.88
N TYR A 584 -25.91 -10.85 5.33
CA TYR A 584 -25.00 -10.33 4.32
C TYR A 584 -25.70 -10.18 2.96
N PRO A 585 -25.73 -8.98 2.35
CA PRO A 585 -26.45 -8.76 1.12
C PRO A 585 -25.89 -9.52 -0.10
N ARG A 586 -26.73 -9.71 -1.12
CA ARG A 586 -26.35 -10.37 -2.39
C ARG A 586 -26.06 -9.38 -3.52
N GLY A 587 -25.32 -8.31 -3.21
CA GLY A 587 -24.95 -7.30 -4.21
C GLY A 587 -26.09 -6.36 -4.64
N THR A 588 -27.10 -6.17 -3.81
CA THR A 588 -28.30 -5.39 -4.17
C THR A 588 -28.12 -3.87 -4.11
N LEU A 589 -27.05 -3.35 -3.48
CA LEU A 589 -26.78 -1.93 -3.30
C LEU A 589 -26.99 -1.08 -4.57
N TRP A 590 -26.37 -1.45 -5.68
CA TRP A 590 -26.39 -0.65 -6.91
C TRP A 590 -27.78 -0.58 -7.55
N ALA A 591 -28.58 -1.63 -7.39
CA ALA A 591 -29.95 -1.69 -7.88
C ALA A 591 -30.92 -0.94 -6.95
N LEU A 592 -30.66 -0.90 -5.64
CA LEU A 592 -31.49 -0.18 -4.66
C LEU A 592 -31.40 1.34 -4.83
N GLY A 593 -30.18 1.87 -5.06
CA GLY A 593 -29.89 3.30 -5.06
C GLY A 593 -30.86 4.16 -5.89
N PRO A 594 -31.10 3.85 -7.18
CA PRO A 594 -32.00 4.64 -8.04
C PRO A 594 -33.43 4.79 -7.52
N TYR A 595 -33.95 3.81 -6.79
CA TYR A 595 -35.31 3.83 -6.23
C TYR A 595 -35.37 4.55 -4.89
N LEU A 596 -34.23 4.71 -4.20
CA LEU A 596 -34.18 5.24 -2.82
C LEU A 596 -33.62 6.65 -2.71
N ASP A 597 -32.95 7.17 -3.74
CA ASP A 597 -32.26 8.47 -3.70
C ASP A 597 -33.21 9.68 -3.55
N VAL A 598 -33.88 9.87 -2.42
CA VAL A 598 -34.75 11.03 -2.21
C VAL A 598 -33.98 12.29 -1.78
N LYS A 599 -32.67 12.15 -1.52
CA LYS A 599 -31.77 13.20 -1.02
C LYS A 599 -30.89 13.86 -2.09
N GLY A 600 -30.93 13.39 -3.33
CA GLY A 600 -30.30 14.05 -4.48
C GLY A 600 -28.84 13.67 -4.70
N SER A 601 -28.57 12.37 -4.83
CA SER A 601 -27.31 11.77 -5.27
C SER A 601 -26.10 12.26 -4.47
N ARG A 602 -26.26 12.36 -3.15
CA ARG A 602 -25.15 12.65 -2.24
C ARG A 602 -24.14 11.50 -2.26
N PRO A 603 -22.85 11.77 -2.05
CA PRO A 603 -21.89 10.72 -1.77
C PRO A 603 -22.41 9.86 -0.62
N TYR A 604 -22.41 8.54 -0.81
CA TYR A 604 -22.72 7.60 0.26
C TYR A 604 -21.45 7.05 0.91
N ALA A 605 -20.35 6.99 0.17
CA ALA A 605 -19.05 6.58 0.67
C ALA A 605 -17.93 7.44 0.09
N VAL A 606 -16.91 7.68 0.90
CA VAL A 606 -15.63 8.28 0.49
C VAL A 606 -14.55 7.21 0.65
N TYR A 607 -13.71 7.06 -0.37
CA TYR A 607 -12.65 6.06 -0.42
C TYR A 607 -11.29 6.72 -0.34
N GLU A 608 -10.38 6.11 0.41
CA GLU A 608 -8.96 6.51 0.42
C GLU A 608 -8.09 5.29 0.15
N ARG A 609 -7.56 5.21 -1.07
CA ARG A 609 -6.70 4.11 -1.50
C ARG A 609 -5.23 4.51 -1.43
N PRO A 610 -4.34 3.74 -0.80
CA PRO A 610 -2.92 4.02 -0.82
C PRO A 610 -2.37 4.16 -2.25
N TRP A 611 -1.61 5.23 -2.48
CA TRP A 611 -0.97 5.54 -3.77
C TRP A 611 0.52 5.75 -3.56
N ILE A 612 1.30 4.79 -4.03
CA ILE A 612 2.76 4.79 -3.94
C ILE A 612 3.30 5.01 -5.35
N ARG A 613 4.05 6.09 -5.58
CA ARG A 613 4.60 6.43 -6.91
C ARG A 613 5.99 7.04 -6.77
N GLY A 614 7.02 6.29 -7.14
CA GLY A 614 8.43 6.68 -6.95
C GLY A 614 8.68 7.20 -5.52
N MET A 615 9.10 8.46 -5.40
CA MET A 615 9.36 9.12 -4.10
C MET A 615 8.10 9.46 -3.29
N ARG A 616 6.91 9.38 -3.89
CA ARG A 616 5.66 9.90 -3.32
C ARG A 616 4.86 8.78 -2.65
N SER A 617 4.29 9.11 -1.50
CA SER A 617 3.24 8.32 -0.83
C SER A 617 2.07 9.22 -0.54
N SER A 618 0.88 8.81 -0.94
CA SER A 618 -0.36 9.57 -0.76
C SER A 618 -1.56 8.63 -0.79
N HIS A 619 -2.77 9.17 -0.92
CA HIS A 619 -3.99 8.39 -1.12
C HIS A 619 -4.74 8.92 -2.34
N LEU A 620 -5.20 8.03 -3.22
CA LEU A 620 -6.23 8.35 -4.20
C LEU A 620 -7.55 8.49 -3.45
N LYS A 621 -8.14 9.68 -3.50
CA LYS A 621 -9.44 9.94 -2.91
C LYS A 621 -10.51 9.88 -3.99
N SER A 622 -11.57 9.15 -3.72
CA SER A 622 -12.76 9.12 -4.56
C SER A 622 -14.00 9.08 -3.70
N SER A 623 -15.16 9.28 -4.31
CA SER A 623 -16.44 9.18 -3.62
C SER A 623 -17.46 8.55 -4.55
N HIS A 624 -18.32 7.70 -4.02
CA HIS A 624 -19.41 7.13 -4.77
C HIS A 624 -20.73 7.75 -4.34
N ALA A 625 -21.54 8.08 -5.33
CA ALA A 625 -22.90 8.56 -5.19
C ALA A 625 -23.80 7.71 -6.09
N VAL A 626 -25.10 7.68 -5.77
CA VAL A 626 -26.08 7.07 -6.67
C VAL A 626 -26.07 7.83 -7.99
N SER A 627 -26.01 7.11 -9.11
CA SER A 627 -26.17 7.74 -10.42
C SER A 627 -27.58 8.31 -10.56
N ALA A 628 -27.69 9.59 -10.87
CA ALA A 628 -28.97 10.24 -11.09
C ALA A 628 -29.71 9.56 -12.26
N ARG A 629 -30.83 8.90 -11.96
CA ARG A 629 -31.73 8.31 -12.95
C ARG A 629 -33.13 8.89 -12.81
N PRO A 630 -33.80 9.21 -13.94
CA PRO A 630 -35.23 9.54 -13.93
C PRO A 630 -36.04 8.28 -13.61
N GLY A 631 -37.07 8.42 -12.78
CA GLY A 631 -37.92 7.30 -12.37
C GLY A 631 -38.61 7.56 -11.04
N PRO A 632 -39.62 6.75 -10.69
CA PRO A 632 -40.27 6.82 -9.39
C PRO A 632 -39.26 6.50 -8.28
N ARG A 633 -39.29 7.30 -7.22
CA ARG A 633 -38.49 7.07 -6.01
C ARG A 633 -39.44 6.74 -4.87
N TYR A 634 -39.10 5.76 -4.06
CA TYR A 634 -39.84 5.46 -2.85
C TYR A 634 -39.62 6.58 -1.83
N ARG A 635 -40.70 7.27 -1.46
CA ARG A 635 -40.68 8.42 -0.54
C ARG A 635 -41.25 8.10 0.85
N GLY A 636 -41.73 6.87 1.04
CA GLY A 636 -42.17 6.41 2.36
C GLY A 636 -40.99 6.32 3.34
N ARG A 637 -41.30 6.13 4.61
CA ARG A 637 -40.27 6.05 5.66
C ARG A 637 -39.46 4.77 5.51
N THR A 638 -38.20 4.80 5.92
CA THR A 638 -37.36 3.60 5.97
C THR A 638 -36.79 3.39 7.36
N VAL A 639 -36.69 2.13 7.77
CA VAL A 639 -35.98 1.69 8.98
C VAL A 639 -35.03 0.58 8.54
N THR A 640 -33.84 0.54 9.10
CA THR A 640 -32.85 -0.48 8.74
C THR A 640 -32.37 -1.19 10.00
N LEU A 641 -32.53 -2.52 10.04
CA LEU A 641 -32.07 -3.35 11.14
C LEU A 641 -30.59 -3.64 10.97
N ILE A 642 -29.78 -3.34 11.98
CA ILE A 642 -28.33 -3.54 11.95
C ILE A 642 -27.82 -4.21 13.22
N ASP A 643 -26.79 -5.03 13.09
CA ASP A 643 -26.00 -5.52 14.21
C ASP A 643 -24.56 -5.82 13.79
N ALA A 644 -23.78 -6.37 14.73
CA ALA A 644 -22.38 -6.69 14.51
C ALA A 644 -22.10 -7.61 13.31
N ARG A 645 -23.09 -8.39 12.82
CA ARG A 645 -22.95 -9.25 11.64
C ARG A 645 -22.75 -8.45 10.35
N ALA A 646 -23.30 -7.25 10.29
CA ALA A 646 -23.18 -6.38 9.13
C ALA A 646 -21.72 -5.92 9.01
N ILE A 647 -21.02 -6.44 7.99
CA ILE A 647 -19.61 -6.15 7.67
C ILE A 647 -19.50 -5.85 6.18
N SER A 648 -18.49 -5.09 5.76
CA SER A 648 -18.15 -4.89 4.34
C SER A 648 -19.34 -4.44 3.50
N GLN A 649 -19.78 -5.22 2.50
CA GLN A 649 -20.91 -4.87 1.63
C GLN A 649 -22.19 -4.53 2.42
N ALA A 650 -22.41 -5.16 3.58
CA ALA A 650 -23.53 -4.80 4.43
C ALA A 650 -23.41 -3.36 4.95
N GLU A 651 -22.25 -2.97 5.47
CA GLU A 651 -21.99 -1.60 5.92
C GLU A 651 -22.08 -0.61 4.76
N HIS A 652 -21.57 -1.00 3.60
CA HIS A 652 -21.70 -0.25 2.36
C HIS A 652 -23.16 0.02 1.96
N THR A 653 -24.02 -0.98 2.13
CA THR A 653 -25.46 -0.87 1.89
C THR A 653 -26.12 0.07 2.89
N GLY A 654 -25.71 0.03 4.16
CA GLY A 654 -26.19 0.98 5.15
C GLY A 654 -25.73 2.42 4.86
N LEU A 655 -24.50 2.64 4.42
CA LEU A 655 -24.00 3.94 3.95
C LEU A 655 -24.86 4.52 2.82
N LEU A 656 -25.22 3.68 1.83
CA LEU A 656 -26.15 4.05 0.76
C LEU A 656 -27.50 4.49 1.34
N LEU A 657 -28.09 3.69 2.23
CA LEU A 657 -29.39 4.00 2.83
C LEU A 657 -29.35 5.31 3.64
N GLU A 658 -28.29 5.55 4.42
CA GLU A 658 -28.07 6.80 5.18
C GLU A 658 -28.03 8.03 4.24
N ALA A 659 -27.33 7.91 3.12
CA ALA A 659 -27.12 9.01 2.18
C ALA A 659 -28.31 9.27 1.24
N THR A 660 -29.10 8.24 0.94
CA THR A 660 -30.19 8.29 -0.05
C THR A 660 -31.56 8.54 0.59
N THR A 661 -31.80 8.03 1.79
CA THR A 661 -33.08 8.17 2.52
C THR A 661 -32.86 8.73 3.93
N ASP A 662 -33.94 9.09 4.65
CA ASP A 662 -33.89 9.40 6.08
C ASP A 662 -34.05 8.11 6.93
N THR A 663 -33.32 7.03 6.59
CA THR A 663 -33.47 5.75 7.29
C THR A 663 -33.12 5.85 8.76
N VAL A 664 -33.92 5.20 9.61
CA VAL A 664 -33.60 5.03 11.03
C VAL A 664 -32.94 3.68 11.23
N PHE A 665 -31.64 3.66 11.51
CA PHE A 665 -30.95 2.47 12.02
C PHE A 665 -31.44 2.04 13.41
N VAL A 666 -31.87 0.79 13.53
CA VAL A 666 -32.35 0.14 14.76
C VAL A 666 -31.49 -1.08 15.03
N GLY A 667 -30.93 -1.19 16.23
CA GLY A 667 -30.13 -2.36 16.63
C GLY A 667 -28.86 -2.02 17.38
N SER A 668 -27.74 -2.59 16.97
CA SER A 668 -26.40 -2.39 17.57
C SER A 668 -25.37 -1.97 16.51
N PRO A 669 -24.22 -1.38 16.90
CA PRO A 669 -23.21 -0.97 15.92
C PRO A 669 -22.72 -2.15 15.07
N THR A 670 -22.52 -1.89 13.79
CA THR A 670 -22.02 -2.88 12.82
C THR A 670 -20.55 -3.23 13.05
N ALA A 671 -19.98 -4.07 12.19
CA ALA A 671 -18.62 -4.61 12.36
C ALA A 671 -17.54 -3.52 12.42
N GLY A 672 -17.74 -2.41 11.71
CA GLY A 672 -16.74 -1.36 11.53
C GLY A 672 -15.58 -1.80 10.67
N THR A 673 -15.82 -2.66 9.67
CA THR A 673 -14.81 -3.22 8.77
C THR A 673 -15.36 -3.19 7.34
N ASP A 674 -15.03 -2.15 6.60
CA ASP A 674 -15.36 -2.00 5.17
C ASP A 674 -14.11 -1.59 4.38
N GLY A 675 -14.19 -1.76 3.06
CA GLY A 675 -13.10 -1.57 2.12
C GLY A 675 -12.74 -2.85 1.39
N ASP A 676 -12.28 -2.69 0.14
CA ASP A 676 -11.84 -3.81 -0.69
C ASP A 676 -10.65 -4.52 -0.04
N VAL A 677 -10.71 -5.85 0.00
CA VAL A 677 -9.63 -6.69 0.52
C VAL A 677 -8.57 -6.89 -0.57
N THR A 678 -7.31 -6.73 -0.22
CA THR A 678 -6.16 -7.17 -1.01
C THR A 678 -5.48 -8.36 -0.34
N ARG A 679 -4.59 -9.03 -1.08
CA ARG A 679 -3.86 -10.21 -0.61
C ARG A 679 -2.37 -10.18 -0.96
N ALA A 680 -1.57 -10.60 0.01
CA ALA A 680 -0.15 -10.84 -0.14
C ALA A 680 0.18 -12.34 0.02
N LEU A 681 1.21 -12.80 -0.69
CA LEU A 681 1.74 -14.15 -0.56
C LEU A 681 2.96 -14.14 0.36
N LEU A 682 2.91 -14.97 1.40
CA LEU A 682 3.99 -15.16 2.35
C LEU A 682 4.55 -16.60 2.21
N PRO A 683 5.86 -16.81 2.47
CA PRO A 683 6.48 -18.12 2.47
C PRO A 683 5.70 -19.20 3.23
N GLY A 684 5.74 -20.45 2.74
CA GLY A 684 4.93 -21.56 3.26
C GLY A 684 3.51 -21.60 2.68
N GLY A 685 3.23 -20.86 1.61
CA GLY A 685 1.91 -20.84 0.97
C GLY A 685 0.83 -20.13 1.80
N VAL A 686 1.24 -19.23 2.70
CA VAL A 686 0.31 -18.45 3.53
C VAL A 686 -0.19 -17.27 2.71
N VAL A 687 -1.51 -17.13 2.60
CA VAL A 687 -2.15 -15.97 1.98
C VAL A 687 -2.59 -15.01 3.08
N PHE A 688 -2.03 -13.81 3.09
CA PHE A 688 -2.40 -12.74 4.01
C PHE A 688 -3.44 -11.84 3.37
N TYR A 689 -4.66 -11.86 3.91
CA TYR A 689 -5.74 -10.95 3.53
C TYR A 689 -5.70 -9.71 4.42
N VAL A 690 -5.87 -8.54 3.82
CA VAL A 690 -5.87 -7.26 4.52
C VAL A 690 -6.72 -6.23 3.77
N THR A 691 -7.35 -5.30 4.49
CA THR A 691 -8.04 -4.16 3.85
C THR A 691 -7.04 -3.29 3.08
N GLY A 692 -7.30 -3.05 1.79
CA GLY A 692 -6.43 -2.27 0.90
C GLY A 692 -6.98 -0.89 0.52
N GLU A 693 -8.21 -0.56 0.92
CA GLU A 693 -8.85 0.73 0.65
C GLU A 693 -9.67 1.17 1.87
N ALA A 694 -9.51 2.43 2.28
CA ALA A 694 -10.32 2.99 3.36
C ALA A 694 -11.73 3.29 2.87
N VAL A 695 -12.74 3.06 3.72
CA VAL A 695 -14.10 3.54 3.49
C VAL A 695 -14.54 4.42 4.66
N LEU A 696 -15.04 5.60 4.32
CA LEU A 696 -15.64 6.57 5.23
C LEU A 696 -17.11 6.79 4.84
N HIS A 697 -17.88 7.33 5.76
CA HIS A 697 -19.22 7.84 5.46
C HIS A 697 -19.14 8.88 4.34
N GLY A 698 -20.25 9.07 3.61
CA GLY A 698 -20.36 10.07 2.54
C GLY A 698 -20.06 11.51 2.95
N ASP A 699 -20.14 11.82 4.25
CA ASP A 699 -19.79 13.12 4.84
C ASP A 699 -18.34 13.18 5.39
N GLY A 700 -17.56 12.11 5.23
CA GLY A 700 -16.19 11.99 5.70
C GLY A 700 -16.04 11.49 7.15
N ARG A 701 -17.12 11.14 7.85
CA ARG A 701 -17.00 10.49 9.18
C ARG A 701 -16.34 9.11 9.05
N GLN A 702 -15.58 8.74 10.08
CA GLN A 702 -14.93 7.43 10.19
C GLN A 702 -15.96 6.30 10.34
N LEU A 703 -15.84 5.26 9.50
CA LEU A 703 -16.57 4.00 9.63
C LEU A 703 -15.72 2.93 10.35
N GLN A 704 -14.46 2.77 9.94
CA GLN A 704 -13.56 1.75 10.50
C GLN A 704 -13.48 1.82 12.03
N LYS A 705 -13.58 0.68 12.73
CA LYS A 705 -13.64 0.56 14.21
C LYS A 705 -14.86 1.17 14.91
N LYS A 706 -15.78 1.79 14.18
CA LYS A 706 -17.04 2.32 14.73
C LYS A 706 -18.25 1.55 14.22
N GLY A 707 -18.25 1.26 12.92
CA GLY A 707 -19.41 0.79 12.19
C GLY A 707 -20.46 1.89 12.03
N LEU A 708 -21.57 1.54 11.37
CA LEU A 708 -22.80 2.31 11.39
C LEU A 708 -23.37 2.28 12.81
N GLU A 709 -23.61 3.45 13.37
CA GLU A 709 -24.17 3.57 14.71
C GLU A 709 -25.72 3.57 14.64
N PRO A 710 -26.40 2.78 15.49
CA PRO A 710 -27.86 2.77 15.53
C PRO A 710 -28.40 4.08 16.10
N HIS A 711 -29.43 4.63 15.48
CA HIS A 711 -30.19 5.74 16.04
C HIS A 711 -31.04 5.28 17.23
N VAL A 712 -31.56 4.04 17.16
CA VAL A 712 -32.30 3.39 18.24
C VAL A 712 -31.55 2.14 18.66
N LYS A 713 -30.87 2.22 19.81
CA LYS A 713 -30.12 1.09 20.38
C LYS A 713 -31.09 0.05 20.93
N VAL A 714 -31.00 -1.16 20.38
CA VAL A 714 -31.73 -2.34 20.86
C VAL A 714 -30.89 -3.58 20.57
N ARG A 715 -30.88 -4.53 21.50
CA ARG A 715 -30.26 -5.84 21.31
C ARG A 715 -31.31 -6.89 21.67
N PRO A 716 -31.27 -8.08 21.05
CA PRO A 716 -32.14 -9.17 21.46
C PRO A 716 -31.84 -9.54 22.92
N THR A 717 -32.89 -9.85 23.67
CA THR A 717 -32.81 -10.42 25.01
C THR A 717 -32.85 -11.95 24.91
N LEU A 718 -32.24 -12.63 25.89
CA LEU A 718 -32.31 -14.09 25.96
C LEU A 718 -33.76 -14.58 26.01
N ALA A 719 -34.61 -13.90 26.80
CA ALA A 719 -36.03 -14.22 26.90
C ALA A 719 -36.78 -14.00 25.58
N GLY A 720 -36.48 -12.91 24.85
CA GLY A 720 -37.05 -12.64 23.54
C GLY A 720 -36.70 -13.72 22.53
N LEU A 721 -35.42 -14.10 22.44
CA LEU A 721 -34.96 -15.18 21.55
C LEU A 721 -35.62 -16.51 21.87
N GLN A 722 -35.69 -16.89 23.16
CA GLN A 722 -36.33 -18.14 23.60
C GLN A 722 -37.85 -18.16 23.36
N ALA A 723 -38.48 -16.98 23.31
CA ALA A 723 -39.89 -16.83 22.95
C ALA A 723 -40.12 -16.70 21.44
N GLY A 724 -39.06 -16.76 20.61
CA GLY A 724 -39.16 -16.60 19.15
C GLY A 724 -39.51 -15.18 18.69
N ARG A 725 -39.25 -14.17 19.53
CA ARG A 725 -39.52 -12.76 19.20
C ARG A 725 -38.35 -12.13 18.47
N ASP A 726 -38.67 -11.28 17.50
CA ASP A 726 -37.72 -10.38 16.87
C ASP A 726 -37.90 -8.96 17.45
N GLU A 727 -37.25 -8.71 18.59
CA GLU A 727 -37.37 -7.44 19.31
C GLU A 727 -36.83 -6.24 18.51
N LEU A 728 -35.92 -6.49 17.56
CA LEU A 728 -35.42 -5.48 16.64
C LEU A 728 -36.49 -5.09 15.61
N LEU A 729 -37.15 -6.07 15.00
CA LEU A 729 -38.27 -5.84 14.09
C LEU A 729 -39.46 -5.19 14.83
N GLU A 730 -39.81 -5.67 16.02
CA GLU A 730 -40.86 -5.05 16.84
C GLU A 730 -40.57 -3.57 17.09
N ARG A 731 -39.32 -3.22 17.43
CA ARG A 731 -38.92 -1.83 17.63
C ARG A 731 -38.95 -1.03 16.33
N ALA A 732 -38.56 -1.62 15.21
CA ALA A 732 -38.66 -0.98 13.89
C ALA A 732 -40.11 -0.65 13.52
N LEU A 733 -41.05 -1.57 13.77
CA LEU A 733 -42.47 -1.35 13.55
C LEU A 733 -43.02 -0.23 14.45
N GLN A 734 -42.56 -0.12 15.70
CA GLN A 734 -42.92 1.00 16.59
C GLN A 734 -42.42 2.33 16.02
N VAL A 735 -41.16 2.40 15.58
CA VAL A 735 -40.57 3.62 14.98
C VAL A 735 -41.39 4.08 13.77
N LEU A 736 -41.85 3.16 12.91
CA LEU A 736 -42.69 3.49 11.75
C LEU A 736 -44.11 3.96 12.12
N ARG A 737 -44.61 3.56 13.30
CA ARG A 737 -45.93 3.96 13.82
C ARG A 737 -45.91 5.34 14.48
N GLU A 738 -44.83 5.67 15.20
CA GLU A 738 -44.62 6.97 15.86
C GLU A 738 -44.54 8.11 14.82
N GLU A 739 -45.15 9.28 15.11
CA GLU A 739 -44.98 10.47 14.26
C GLU A 739 -43.51 10.92 14.28
N PRO A 740 -42.95 11.38 13.14
CA PRO A 740 -41.57 11.84 13.11
C PRO A 740 -41.39 13.03 14.05
N ALA A 741 -40.41 12.93 14.97
CA ALA A 741 -40.01 14.06 15.79
C ALA A 741 -39.65 15.26 14.87
N PRO A 742 -40.06 16.50 15.19
CA PRO A 742 -39.73 17.66 14.39
C PRO A 742 -38.20 17.77 14.28
N LYS A 743 -37.68 17.86 13.04
CA LYS A 743 -36.24 18.01 12.79
C LYS A 743 -35.76 19.26 13.56
N ALA A 744 -34.92 19.06 14.57
CA ALA A 744 -34.27 20.16 15.27
C ALA A 744 -33.52 20.99 14.22
N ALA A 745 -33.87 22.26 14.09
CA ALA A 745 -33.21 23.17 13.18
C ALA A 745 -31.71 23.14 13.48
N ALA A 746 -30.90 22.84 12.45
CA ALA A 746 -29.45 22.84 12.57
C ALA A 746 -29.00 24.19 13.15
N ARG A 747 -28.46 24.17 14.38
CA ARG A 747 -27.71 25.31 14.90
C ARG A 747 -26.53 25.51 13.96
N LYS A 748 -26.56 26.63 13.23
CA LYS A 748 -25.36 27.20 12.64
C LYS A 748 -24.52 27.72 13.81
N GLU A 749 -23.48 27.00 14.19
CA GLU A 749 -22.32 27.53 14.92
C GLU A 749 -21.04 27.10 14.21
#